data_AF-A0A3M1MBE3-F1
#
_entry.id   AF-A0A3M1MBE3-F1
#
_cell.length_a   1.000
_cell.length_b   1.000
_cell.length_c   1.000
_cell.angle_alpha   90.00
_cell.angle_beta   90.00
_cell.angle_gamma   90.00
#
_symmetry.space_group_name_H-M   'P 1'
#
loop_
_entity.id
_entity.type
_entity.pdbx_description
1 polymer ?
#
loop_
_entity_poly.entity_id
_entity_poly.type
_entity_poly.pdbx_seq_one_letter_code
_entity_poly.pdbx_strand_id
1 'polypeptide(L)'
;MQRPAGEWTWRDALHRSMAGIVALVLVLMISPRLKGQQESSSVDGAPASQSVAEPSAGQAELLSDIRQLTFAGRRAGEGYFSADGRYLVFQSEREPDNPFFQIYLMDRETGDVRRISPGVGKTTCAWIHPSNQKILYASTQFDPQAVEKQRAEIEFRKSGQQRRYSWDYDPMFDLVEYDLTADRYTRLTTEMGYDAEGSYSPDGQWICFASNRRGYTGELQGEEAELFADDPAVAMELYLMRSDGTQVQRLTAAIGYDGGPFFSPDGQQICWRRFSKNGATAEIMLMDRDGSNQRALTHLGAMSWAPFFHPSGDYLIFATNIHGFANFELYLVRADGQGDPVRVTYREGFDGLPAFSPDGTLLVWTSNAAGGQSQLFEARWNDAAARRLLGLETDGQDADLARRAAVETAPDFSPADIGRHVDFLCRPELGGRLTGTLGERKATAYVAAYLESLGLLPAGPEGSFFHEFEFISDVKLGPHNSLRVGEREYQVNRDWRPVFFSREGHIDPTPVVCAGYGIVAPAGEDQDEYDSYVHLDVKDKWVMVFRGMPGDIAPERRQFLARYSGQRYKAMVARDRGAKGVIFVSGPTSQFRSELIPLAMDGTLGGSSIAVISVADAVAEVLVRGSGRTLREIQTEFDDGQPHMGFALPDVTVSVDIDIDPVTSRGRNVLARLPAGDAAAPPREMVVVGAHIDHLGQGAGGGSLAREEERGGIHRGADDNASG
;
A
#
# COMPACT_ATOMS: atom_id res chain seq x y z
N MET A 1 61.23 30.13 25.08
CA MET A 1 60.08 31.05 25.25
C MET A 1 59.08 30.72 24.15
N GLN A 2 57.97 30.08 24.54
CA GLN A 2 56.82 29.79 23.68
C GLN A 2 56.18 31.10 23.19
N ARG A 3 55.72 31.13 21.94
CA ARG A 3 54.72 32.06 21.43
C ARG A 3 53.54 31.26 20.86
N PRO A 4 52.31 31.80 20.94
CA PRO A 4 51.10 31.02 21.14
C PRO A 4 50.46 30.53 19.84
N ALA A 5 49.62 29.52 20.02
CA ALA A 5 48.77 28.89 19.01
C ALA A 5 47.93 29.93 18.26
N GLY A 6 48.04 29.93 16.94
CA GLY A 6 47.18 30.71 16.05
C GLY A 6 45.74 30.22 16.12
N GLU A 7 44.83 31.19 16.18
CA GLU A 7 43.39 31.04 16.09
C GLU A 7 43.01 30.23 14.86
N TRP A 8 42.33 29.10 15.08
CA TRP A 8 41.60 28.38 14.04
C TRP A 8 40.41 29.23 13.63
N THR A 9 40.39 29.71 12.38
CA THR A 9 39.23 30.44 11.86
C THR A 9 38.16 29.46 11.37
N TRP A 10 36.88 29.83 11.50
CA TRP A 10 35.71 29.05 11.06
C TRP A 10 35.76 28.58 9.59
N ARG A 11 36.61 29.19 8.75
CA ARG A 11 36.82 28.80 7.35
C ARG A 11 37.58 27.49 7.17
N ASP A 12 38.47 27.11 8.09
CA ASP A 12 39.27 25.89 7.97
C ASP A 12 38.49 24.61 8.33
N ALA A 13 37.37 24.75 9.06
CA ALA A 13 36.49 23.64 9.42
C ALA A 13 35.54 23.22 8.27
N LEU A 14 35.37 24.06 7.24
CA LEU A 14 34.46 23.83 6.11
C LEU A 14 35.05 22.96 4.99
N HIS A 15 36.33 22.56 5.08
CA HIS A 15 36.98 21.74 4.04
C HIS A 15 36.63 20.23 4.04
N ARG A 16 35.60 19.80 4.78
CA ARG A 16 35.01 18.46 4.64
C ARG A 16 33.73 18.58 3.80
N SER A 17 33.86 18.46 2.47
CA SER A 17 32.71 18.51 1.56
C SER A 17 31.76 17.32 1.78
N MET A 18 30.46 17.53 1.59
CA MET A 18 29.43 16.48 1.61
C MET A 18 29.74 15.39 0.57
N ALA A 19 30.25 15.81 -0.60
CA ALA A 19 30.76 14.94 -1.65
C ALA A 19 31.85 13.97 -1.17
N GLY A 20 32.70 14.36 -0.20
CA GLY A 20 33.77 13.54 0.36
C GLY A 20 33.28 12.39 1.27
N ILE A 21 32.04 12.46 1.75
CA ILE A 21 31.46 11.51 2.72
C ILE A 21 30.51 10.52 2.01
N VAL A 22 29.66 10.98 1.08
CA VAL A 22 28.99 10.08 0.11
C VAL A 22 30.04 9.26 -0.66
N ALA A 23 31.15 9.91 -0.99
CA ALA A 23 32.32 9.25 -1.53
C ALA A 23 32.87 8.12 -0.65
N LEU A 24 32.92 8.30 0.67
CA LEU A 24 33.49 7.31 1.57
C LEU A 24 32.65 6.01 1.63
N VAL A 25 31.33 6.14 1.72
CA VAL A 25 30.40 4.99 1.77
C VAL A 25 30.51 4.16 0.50
N LEU A 26 30.64 4.83 -0.64
CA LEU A 26 30.89 4.18 -1.93
C LEU A 26 32.35 3.73 -2.10
N VAL A 27 33.34 4.36 -1.46
CA VAL A 27 34.73 3.86 -1.37
C VAL A 27 34.80 2.56 -0.57
N LEU A 28 33.95 2.37 0.44
CA LEU A 28 33.82 1.08 1.14
C LEU A 28 33.22 -0.02 0.24
N MET A 29 32.44 0.37 -0.80
CA MET A 29 32.09 -0.53 -1.90
C MET A 29 33.24 -0.79 -2.90
N ILE A 30 34.34 -0.04 -2.81
CA ILE A 30 35.51 -0.07 -3.70
C ILE A 30 36.77 -0.33 -2.83
N SER A 31 36.84 -1.44 -2.11
CA SER A 31 38.08 -1.74 -1.38
C SER A 31 39.23 -2.06 -2.36
N PRO A 32 40.40 -1.38 -2.28
CA PRO A 32 41.61 -1.82 -2.95
C PRO A 32 42.34 -2.86 -2.09
N ARG A 33 42.94 -3.86 -2.76
CA ARG A 33 43.78 -4.91 -2.16
C ARG A 33 44.81 -4.32 -1.18
N LEU A 34 44.73 -4.71 0.09
CA LEU A 34 45.90 -4.69 0.99
C LEU A 34 46.86 -5.81 0.52
N LYS A 35 48.07 -5.41 0.11
CA LYS A 35 49.12 -6.29 -0.39
C LYS A 35 49.57 -7.28 0.69
N GLY A 36 49.67 -8.56 0.32
CA GLY A 36 50.63 -9.48 0.92
C GLY A 36 50.23 -10.95 0.91
N GLN A 37 50.43 -11.65 -0.21
CA GLN A 37 51.07 -12.98 -0.27
C GLN A 37 51.15 -13.46 -1.73
N GLN A 38 52.31 -14.05 -2.07
CA GLN A 38 52.68 -14.51 -3.41
C GLN A 38 51.77 -15.61 -3.94
N GLU A 39 51.32 -15.45 -5.18
CA GLU A 39 50.70 -16.51 -5.98
C GLU A 39 51.75 -17.57 -6.36
N SER A 40 51.37 -18.84 -6.20
CA SER A 40 51.91 -19.93 -7.02
C SER A 40 50.75 -20.56 -7.79
N SER A 41 50.96 -20.71 -9.10
CA SER A 41 49.98 -21.10 -10.11
C SER A 41 49.70 -22.60 -10.11
N SER A 42 48.42 -22.99 -10.17
CA SER A 42 47.98 -24.12 -11.00
C SER A 42 46.47 -24.00 -11.30
N VAL A 43 46.13 -24.36 -12.54
CA VAL A 43 44.81 -24.31 -13.15
C VAL A 43 44.08 -25.65 -12.90
N ASP A 44 42.75 -25.60 -12.90
CA ASP A 44 41.75 -26.68 -12.78
C ASP A 44 41.20 -26.97 -11.38
N GLY A 45 39.96 -26.49 -11.15
CA GLY A 45 39.09 -26.86 -10.04
C GLY A 45 37.81 -26.01 -10.04
N ALA A 46 36.65 -26.67 -10.08
CA ALA A 46 35.32 -26.04 -9.92
C ALA A 46 35.28 -25.15 -8.65
N PRO A 47 34.52 -24.03 -8.63
CA PRO A 47 34.58 -23.09 -7.51
C PRO A 47 34.04 -23.74 -6.24
N ALA A 48 34.92 -23.90 -5.26
CA ALA A 48 34.54 -24.24 -3.90
C ALA A 48 33.72 -23.10 -3.29
N SER A 49 32.60 -23.44 -2.65
CA SER A 49 31.79 -22.51 -1.86
C SER A 49 32.66 -21.85 -0.79
N GLN A 50 32.94 -20.55 -0.92
CA GLN A 50 33.60 -19.78 0.14
C GLN A 50 32.61 -19.61 1.28
N SER A 51 32.95 -20.14 2.47
CA SER A 51 32.10 -20.09 3.66
C SER A 51 32.02 -18.66 4.18
N VAL A 52 30.80 -18.13 4.28
CA VAL A 52 30.48 -16.93 5.07
C VAL A 52 30.76 -17.24 6.55
N ALA A 53 31.42 -16.34 7.28
CA ALA A 53 31.67 -16.52 8.72
C ALA A 53 30.35 -16.70 9.49
N GLU A 54 30.35 -17.54 10.53
CA GLU A 54 29.13 -17.78 11.32
C GLU A 54 28.59 -16.48 11.94
N PRO A 55 27.27 -16.22 11.85
CA PRO A 55 26.66 -15.01 12.37
C PRO A 55 26.78 -14.93 13.90
N SER A 56 26.86 -13.70 14.43
CA SER A 56 26.77 -13.47 15.88
C SER A 56 25.40 -13.93 16.42
N ALA A 57 25.31 -14.24 17.71
CA ALA A 57 24.05 -14.70 18.32
C ALA A 57 22.87 -13.71 18.11
N GLY A 58 23.14 -12.40 18.12
CA GLY A 58 22.11 -11.38 17.83
C GLY A 58 21.73 -11.30 16.35
N GLN A 59 22.69 -11.50 15.44
CA GLN A 59 22.43 -11.56 14.00
C GLN A 59 21.61 -12.80 13.62
N ALA A 60 21.93 -13.95 14.24
CA ALA A 60 21.26 -15.22 13.99
C ALA A 60 19.79 -15.24 14.44
N GLU A 61 19.38 -14.31 15.32
CA GLU A 61 17.99 -14.17 15.74
C GLU A 61 17.12 -13.54 14.63
N LEU A 62 17.69 -12.60 13.88
CA LEU A 62 17.01 -11.80 12.86
C LEU A 62 17.22 -12.32 11.44
N LEU A 63 18.38 -12.92 11.16
CA LEU A 63 18.81 -13.36 9.84
C LEU A 63 19.20 -14.84 9.87
N SER A 64 18.64 -15.61 8.94
CA SER A 64 19.03 -17.01 8.68
C SER A 64 19.23 -17.26 7.18
N ASP A 65 19.89 -18.36 6.83
CA ASP A 65 20.16 -18.76 5.44
C ASP A 65 20.87 -17.68 4.59
N ILE A 66 21.82 -16.94 5.19
CA ILE A 66 22.56 -15.87 4.52
C ILE A 66 23.34 -16.42 3.33
N ARG A 67 23.11 -15.86 2.13
CA ARG A 67 23.80 -16.23 0.89
C ARG A 67 24.12 -15.02 0.02
N GLN A 68 25.23 -15.09 -0.72
CA GLN A 68 25.55 -14.11 -1.75
C GLN A 68 24.75 -14.39 -3.03
N LEU A 69 24.14 -13.36 -3.61
CA LEU A 69 23.33 -13.45 -4.83
C LEU A 69 24.13 -13.12 -6.10
N THR A 70 25.05 -12.15 -6.04
CA THR A 70 25.78 -11.69 -7.22
C THR A 70 27.26 -12.05 -7.15
N PHE A 71 27.76 -12.69 -8.20
CA PHE A 71 29.16 -13.13 -8.32
C PHE A 71 29.89 -12.49 -9.50
N ALA A 72 29.15 -11.94 -10.45
CA ALA A 72 29.68 -11.34 -11.66
C ALA A 72 29.95 -9.84 -11.49
N GLY A 73 31.01 -9.37 -12.15
CA GLY A 73 31.42 -7.97 -12.15
C GLY A 73 32.31 -7.59 -10.98
N ARG A 74 32.81 -6.35 -11.04
CA ARG A 74 33.65 -5.77 -9.98
C ARG A 74 32.83 -5.56 -8.71
N ARG A 75 31.58 -5.14 -8.85
CA ARG A 75 30.66 -4.85 -7.73
C ARG A 75 29.21 -4.84 -8.18
N ALA A 76 28.32 -5.10 -7.24
CA ALA A 76 26.89 -4.95 -7.38
C ALA A 76 26.30 -4.44 -6.05
N GLY A 77 25.17 -3.75 -6.14
CA GLY A 77 24.46 -3.25 -4.96
C GLY A 77 23.10 -2.71 -5.33
N GLU A 78 22.40 -2.14 -4.35
CA GLU A 78 21.11 -1.47 -4.52
C GLU A 78 20.09 -2.37 -5.23
N GLY A 79 19.68 -3.45 -4.55
CA GLY A 79 18.75 -4.44 -5.07
C GLY A 79 17.34 -4.24 -4.54
N TYR A 80 16.34 -4.20 -5.42
CA TYR A 80 14.92 -4.04 -5.06
C TYR A 80 14.05 -5.09 -5.72
N PHE A 81 13.12 -5.66 -4.95
CA PHE A 81 12.18 -6.68 -5.43
C PHE A 81 11.07 -6.07 -6.27
N SER A 82 10.54 -6.85 -7.21
CA SER A 82 9.23 -6.57 -7.82
C SER A 82 8.11 -6.72 -6.79
N ALA A 83 6.93 -6.15 -7.09
CA ALA A 83 5.77 -6.21 -6.20
C ALA A 83 5.27 -7.65 -5.90
N ASP A 84 5.55 -8.59 -6.79
CA ASP A 84 5.28 -10.04 -6.63
C ASP A 84 6.48 -10.84 -6.09
N GLY A 85 7.63 -10.20 -5.83
CA GLY A 85 8.83 -10.83 -5.29
C GLY A 85 9.61 -11.73 -6.26
N ARG A 86 9.14 -11.88 -7.51
CA ARG A 86 9.76 -12.73 -8.53
C ARG A 86 11.06 -12.16 -9.08
N TYR A 87 11.09 -10.85 -9.32
CA TYR A 87 12.23 -10.19 -9.95
C TYR A 87 13.01 -9.36 -8.93
N LEU A 88 14.30 -9.18 -9.19
CA LEU A 88 15.17 -8.28 -8.47
C LEU A 88 15.86 -7.35 -9.47
N VAL A 89 15.61 -6.04 -9.37
CA VAL A 89 16.38 -5.04 -10.13
C VAL A 89 17.56 -4.59 -9.29
N PHE A 90 18.72 -4.43 -9.92
CA PHE A 90 19.92 -3.98 -9.21
C PHE A 90 20.93 -3.33 -10.15
N GLN A 91 21.92 -2.64 -9.57
CA GLN A 91 23.02 -2.05 -10.34
C GLN A 91 24.31 -2.86 -10.20
N SER A 92 25.08 -2.96 -11.29
CA SER A 92 26.38 -3.62 -11.27
C SER A 92 27.37 -3.07 -12.27
N GLU A 93 28.64 -3.00 -11.87
CA GLU A 93 29.77 -2.68 -12.74
C GLU A 93 30.38 -4.01 -13.22
N ARG A 94 29.91 -4.50 -14.37
CA ARG A 94 30.29 -5.82 -14.89
C ARG A 94 30.63 -5.87 -16.38
N GLU A 95 30.46 -4.76 -17.10
CA GLU A 95 30.70 -4.70 -18.54
C GLU A 95 32.15 -4.26 -18.82
N PRO A 96 32.87 -4.93 -19.73
CA PRO A 96 34.21 -4.50 -20.12
C PRO A 96 34.20 -3.17 -20.89
N ASP A 97 33.13 -2.94 -21.67
CA ASP A 97 32.98 -1.78 -22.56
C ASP A 97 32.28 -0.59 -21.90
N ASN A 98 31.80 -0.74 -20.66
CA ASN A 98 31.24 0.36 -19.87
C ASN A 98 31.81 0.36 -18.44
N PRO A 99 32.59 1.38 -18.06
CA PRO A 99 33.24 1.45 -16.76
C PRO A 99 32.28 1.85 -15.61
N PHE A 100 31.03 2.17 -15.91
CA PHE A 100 30.04 2.65 -14.94
C PHE A 100 29.06 1.55 -14.53
N PHE A 101 28.33 1.79 -13.43
CA PHE A 101 27.18 0.97 -13.08
C PHE A 101 26.18 0.94 -14.23
N GLN A 102 25.61 -0.24 -14.46
CA GLN A 102 24.49 -0.50 -15.37
C GLN A 102 23.38 -1.22 -14.60
N ILE A 103 22.14 -1.12 -15.10
CA ILE A 103 20.95 -1.69 -14.44
C ILE A 103 20.67 -3.09 -15.00
N TYR A 104 20.39 -4.03 -14.11
CA TYR A 104 20.10 -5.41 -14.43
C TYR A 104 18.81 -5.87 -13.75
N LEU A 105 18.10 -6.77 -14.41
CA LEU A 105 16.94 -7.47 -13.87
C LEU A 105 17.31 -8.95 -13.74
N MET A 106 17.17 -9.50 -12.53
CA MET A 106 17.30 -10.91 -12.23
C MET A 106 15.90 -11.52 -12.08
N ASP A 107 15.64 -12.62 -12.77
CA ASP A 107 14.54 -13.53 -12.45
C ASP A 107 15.01 -14.48 -11.34
N ARG A 108 14.34 -14.47 -10.18
CA ARG A 108 14.73 -15.27 -9.03
C ARG A 108 14.30 -16.73 -9.12
N GLU A 109 13.36 -17.06 -10.02
CA GLU A 109 12.96 -18.44 -10.27
C GLU A 109 13.99 -19.15 -11.15
N THR A 110 14.45 -18.49 -12.22
CA THR A 110 15.40 -19.10 -13.18
C THR A 110 16.86 -18.78 -12.87
N GLY A 111 17.12 -17.67 -12.16
CA GLY A 111 18.45 -17.11 -11.96
C GLY A 111 18.96 -16.30 -13.16
N ASP A 112 18.15 -16.11 -14.21
CA ASP A 112 18.55 -15.38 -15.41
C ASP A 112 18.73 -13.89 -15.08
N VAL A 113 19.83 -13.31 -15.57
CA VAL A 113 20.15 -11.90 -15.40
C VAL A 113 20.27 -11.25 -16.76
N ARG A 114 19.48 -10.20 -17.00
CA ARG A 114 19.55 -9.38 -18.22
C ARG A 114 19.87 -7.93 -17.90
N ARG A 115 20.65 -7.28 -18.77
CA ARG A 115 20.86 -5.82 -18.71
C ARG A 115 19.60 -5.11 -19.21
N ILE A 116 19.21 -4.07 -18.48
CA ILE A 116 18.04 -3.24 -18.76
C ILE A 116 18.46 -1.89 -19.33
N SER A 117 19.50 -1.30 -18.77
CA SER A 117 20.06 -0.05 -19.29
C SER A 117 20.72 -0.27 -20.66
N PRO A 118 20.85 0.78 -21.49
CA PRO A 118 21.33 0.63 -22.87
C PRO A 118 22.81 0.23 -23.00
N GLY A 119 23.58 0.22 -21.91
CA GLY A 119 25.03 0.01 -21.93
C GLY A 119 25.83 1.30 -22.20
N VAL A 120 25.15 2.43 -22.39
CA VAL A 120 25.74 3.76 -22.63
C VAL A 120 25.39 4.70 -21.47
N GLY A 121 26.31 5.59 -21.12
CA GLY A 121 26.18 6.51 -20.01
C GLY A 121 26.34 5.86 -18.64
N LYS A 122 26.16 6.67 -17.60
CA LYS A 122 26.09 6.25 -16.20
C LYS A 122 24.65 5.89 -15.87
N THR A 123 24.45 4.98 -14.92
CA THR A 123 23.11 4.70 -14.35
C THR A 123 23.16 4.50 -12.86
N THR A 124 22.06 4.76 -12.17
CA THR A 124 21.90 4.46 -10.74
C THR A 124 20.42 4.31 -10.37
N CYS A 125 20.15 3.78 -9.16
CA CYS A 125 18.85 3.85 -8.49
C CYS A 125 17.67 3.38 -9.34
N ALA A 126 17.62 2.07 -9.58
CA ALA A 126 16.55 1.47 -10.35
C ALA A 126 15.36 1.02 -9.48
N TRP A 127 14.17 0.96 -10.07
CA TRP A 127 12.96 0.50 -9.40
C TRP A 127 12.03 -0.21 -10.40
N ILE A 128 11.37 -1.29 -9.97
CA ILE A 128 10.40 -2.02 -10.80
C ILE A 128 9.01 -1.43 -10.55
N HIS A 129 8.32 -1.04 -11.62
CA HIS A 129 6.94 -0.58 -11.53
C HIS A 129 6.02 -1.72 -11.02
N PRO A 130 5.00 -1.46 -10.17
CA PRO A 130 4.15 -2.52 -9.60
C PRO A 130 3.46 -3.44 -10.62
N SER A 131 3.27 -2.97 -11.86
CA SER A 131 2.75 -3.81 -12.96
C SER A 131 3.76 -4.82 -13.53
N ASN A 132 5.03 -4.80 -13.10
CA ASN A 132 6.15 -5.59 -13.63
C ASN A 132 6.46 -5.39 -15.12
N GLN A 133 5.86 -4.39 -15.76
CA GLN A 133 6.06 -4.11 -17.18
C GLN A 133 7.08 -3.01 -17.43
N LYS A 134 7.48 -2.27 -16.39
CA LYS A 134 8.33 -1.08 -16.54
C LYS A 134 9.40 -1.01 -15.46
N ILE A 135 10.53 -0.41 -15.79
CA ILE A 135 11.65 -0.19 -14.88
C ILE A 135 12.06 1.28 -14.95
N LEU A 136 12.00 1.96 -13.80
CA LEU A 136 12.54 3.29 -13.60
C LEU A 136 14.03 3.18 -13.25
N TYR A 137 14.86 4.10 -13.74
CA TYR A 137 16.23 4.30 -13.28
C TYR A 137 16.72 5.69 -13.67
N ALA A 138 17.79 6.16 -13.03
CA ALA A 138 18.45 7.42 -13.39
C ALA A 138 19.58 7.15 -14.39
N SER A 139 19.73 7.98 -15.43
CA SER A 139 20.79 7.80 -16.43
C SER A 139 21.25 9.06 -17.13
N THR A 140 22.51 9.07 -17.54
CA THR A 140 23.07 10.06 -18.47
C THR A 140 23.03 9.59 -19.93
N GLN A 141 22.25 8.57 -20.28
CA GLN A 141 22.20 7.99 -21.63
C GLN A 141 21.81 8.98 -22.75
N PHE A 142 21.14 10.08 -22.39
CA PHE A 142 20.74 11.14 -23.32
C PHE A 142 21.74 12.31 -23.39
N ASP A 143 22.84 12.25 -22.63
CA ASP A 143 23.95 13.20 -22.75
C ASP A 143 24.67 12.98 -24.10
N PRO A 144 24.75 13.99 -24.99
CA PRO A 144 25.51 13.89 -26.23
C PRO A 144 26.98 13.50 -26.04
N GLN A 145 27.55 13.75 -24.85
CA GLN A 145 28.93 13.40 -24.50
C GLN A 145 29.05 12.05 -23.76
N ALA A 146 27.97 11.31 -23.54
CA ALA A 146 27.98 10.06 -22.75
C ALA A 146 29.05 9.07 -23.23
N VAL A 147 29.13 8.84 -24.55
CA VAL A 147 30.09 7.91 -25.17
C VAL A 147 31.53 8.40 -25.03
N GLU A 148 31.75 9.72 -25.15
CA GLU A 148 33.07 10.32 -24.99
C GLU A 148 33.54 10.24 -23.54
N LYS A 149 32.68 10.59 -22.58
CA LYS A 149 32.92 10.45 -21.13
C LYS A 149 33.25 9.01 -20.74
N GLN A 150 32.53 8.02 -21.31
CA GLN A 150 32.83 6.60 -21.11
C GLN A 150 34.23 6.22 -21.62
N ARG A 151 34.60 6.63 -22.84
CA ARG A 151 35.91 6.35 -23.41
C ARG A 151 37.03 6.97 -22.56
N ALA A 152 36.86 8.22 -22.15
CA ALA A 152 37.81 8.92 -21.30
C ALA A 152 38.01 8.20 -19.96
N GLU A 153 36.94 7.70 -19.34
CA GLU A 153 37.03 6.93 -18.09
C GLU A 153 37.76 5.59 -18.28
N ILE A 154 37.53 4.88 -19.39
CA ILE A 154 38.26 3.65 -19.72
C ILE A 154 39.76 3.93 -19.87
N GLU A 155 40.12 4.98 -20.61
CA GLU A 155 41.51 5.40 -20.83
C GLU A 155 42.17 5.82 -19.50
N PHE A 156 41.46 6.59 -18.67
CA PHE A 156 41.92 6.97 -17.35
C PHE A 156 42.21 5.74 -16.48
N ARG A 157 41.30 4.77 -16.41
CA ARG A 157 41.51 3.52 -15.66
C ARG A 157 42.68 2.69 -16.19
N LYS A 158 42.88 2.66 -17.50
CA LYS A 158 44.02 1.99 -18.15
C LYS A 158 45.36 2.64 -17.80
N SER A 159 45.38 3.95 -17.52
CA SER A 159 46.60 4.67 -17.11
C SER A 159 47.15 4.24 -15.74
N GLY A 160 46.33 3.56 -14.92
CA GLY A 160 46.68 3.17 -13.55
C GLY A 160 46.68 4.34 -12.55
N GLN A 161 46.39 5.55 -12.99
CA GLN A 161 46.19 6.69 -12.11
C GLN A 161 44.95 6.48 -11.23
N GLN A 162 45.05 6.91 -9.97
CA GLN A 162 43.94 6.86 -9.03
C GLN A 162 43.50 8.29 -8.73
N ARG A 163 42.20 8.56 -8.87
CA ARG A 163 41.58 9.77 -8.33
C ARG A 163 40.98 9.47 -6.97
N ARG A 164 41.01 10.44 -6.06
CA ARG A 164 40.16 10.37 -4.86
C ARG A 164 38.72 10.28 -5.35
N TYR A 165 37.99 9.26 -4.89
CA TYR A 165 36.61 9.07 -5.27
C TYR A 165 35.76 10.25 -4.80
N SER A 166 34.88 10.73 -5.68
CA SER A 166 33.80 11.68 -5.41
C SER A 166 32.57 11.19 -6.16
N TRP A 167 31.41 11.21 -5.52
CA TRP A 167 30.18 10.99 -6.29
C TRP A 167 30.01 12.16 -7.25
N ASP A 168 29.85 11.82 -8.52
CA ASP A 168 29.70 12.80 -9.58
C ASP A 168 28.20 13.09 -9.71
N TYR A 169 27.77 14.21 -9.11
CA TYR A 169 26.44 14.80 -9.28
C TYR A 169 26.29 15.37 -10.70
N ASP A 170 26.49 14.51 -11.71
CA ASP A 170 26.52 14.88 -13.12
C ASP A 170 25.15 15.51 -13.47
N PRO A 171 25.10 16.79 -13.90
CA PRO A 171 23.85 17.52 -14.14
C PRO A 171 23.07 17.03 -15.37
N MET A 172 23.55 15.97 -16.02
CA MET A 172 22.92 15.32 -17.15
C MET A 172 22.19 14.03 -16.76
N PHE A 173 22.00 13.75 -15.47
CA PHE A 173 21.19 12.61 -15.03
C PHE A 173 19.71 12.95 -15.17
N ASP A 174 19.02 12.12 -15.95
CA ASP A 174 17.56 12.16 -16.06
C ASP A 174 16.96 10.88 -15.49
N LEU A 175 15.70 10.95 -15.05
CA LEU A 175 14.89 9.76 -14.83
C LEU A 175 14.41 9.17 -16.16
N VAL A 176 14.59 7.87 -16.29
CA VAL A 176 14.26 7.08 -17.48
C VAL A 176 13.34 5.94 -17.09
N GLU A 177 12.26 5.76 -17.84
CA GLU A 177 11.40 4.59 -17.77
C GLU A 177 11.71 3.67 -18.96
N TYR A 178 12.01 2.41 -18.70
CA TYR A 178 12.12 1.38 -19.72
C TYR A 178 10.92 0.44 -19.67
N ASP A 179 10.19 0.37 -20.78
CA ASP A 179 9.05 -0.52 -20.98
C ASP A 179 9.55 -1.89 -21.48
N LEU A 180 9.40 -2.92 -20.63
CA LEU A 180 9.84 -4.28 -20.90
C LEU A 180 9.02 -4.97 -22.00
N THR A 181 7.80 -4.49 -22.26
CA THR A 181 6.87 -5.08 -23.24
C THR A 181 7.05 -4.46 -24.62
N ALA A 182 7.30 -3.15 -24.65
CA ALA A 182 7.49 -2.39 -25.89
C ALA A 182 8.96 -2.26 -26.30
N ASP A 183 9.90 -2.68 -25.44
CA ASP A 183 11.35 -2.49 -25.61
C ASP A 183 11.71 -1.03 -25.92
N ARG A 184 11.21 -0.12 -25.08
CA ARG A 184 11.29 1.33 -25.32
C ARG A 184 11.72 2.10 -24.09
N TYR A 185 12.66 3.01 -24.29
CA TYR A 185 13.08 4.00 -23.29
C TYR A 185 12.27 5.30 -23.43
N THR A 186 11.75 5.80 -22.31
CA THR A 186 11.07 7.09 -22.20
C THR A 186 11.85 7.96 -21.20
N ARG A 187 12.27 9.13 -21.65
CA ARG A 187 12.89 10.14 -20.77
C ARG A 187 11.79 10.88 -20.01
N LEU A 188 11.79 10.81 -18.68
CA LEU A 188 10.75 11.39 -17.83
C LEU A 188 11.10 12.81 -17.35
N THR A 189 12.38 13.10 -17.16
CA THR A 189 12.86 14.44 -16.79
C THR A 189 13.83 14.98 -17.83
N THR A 190 13.93 16.31 -17.93
CA THR A 190 14.76 16.98 -18.95
C THR A 190 15.51 18.20 -18.43
N GLU A 191 15.26 18.56 -17.19
CA GLU A 191 15.85 19.69 -16.50
C GLU A 191 17.33 19.44 -16.23
N MET A 192 18.14 20.50 -16.27
CA MET A 192 19.53 20.41 -15.86
C MET A 192 19.60 20.15 -14.35
N GLY A 193 20.26 19.07 -13.96
CA GLY A 193 20.33 18.62 -12.58
C GLY A 193 20.67 17.14 -12.48
N TYR A 194 21.01 16.71 -11.27
CA TYR A 194 21.16 15.31 -10.91
C TYR A 194 19.79 14.77 -10.49
N ASP A 195 18.99 14.29 -11.44
CA ASP A 195 17.72 13.62 -11.13
C ASP A 195 17.96 12.13 -10.91
N ALA A 196 17.83 11.67 -9.66
CA ALA A 196 18.08 10.28 -9.32
C ALA A 196 17.30 9.79 -8.09
N GLU A 197 17.63 8.58 -7.63
CA GLU A 197 17.08 8.02 -6.38
C GLU A 197 15.55 7.92 -6.41
N GLY A 198 14.99 7.66 -7.60
CA GLY A 198 13.56 7.59 -7.82
C GLY A 198 12.96 6.25 -7.39
N SER A 199 11.79 6.29 -6.73
CA SER A 199 10.97 5.11 -6.43
C SER A 199 9.52 5.35 -6.87
N TYR A 200 8.83 4.28 -7.30
CA TYR A 200 7.40 4.33 -7.57
C TYR A 200 6.60 4.19 -6.27
N SER A 201 5.44 4.84 -6.20
CA SER A 201 4.42 4.53 -5.18
C SER A 201 3.87 3.11 -5.37
N PRO A 202 3.30 2.48 -4.31
CA PRO A 202 2.76 1.12 -4.40
C PRO A 202 1.66 0.93 -5.45
N ASP A 203 0.91 1.99 -5.76
CA ASP A 203 -0.11 2.02 -6.82
C ASP A 203 0.45 2.32 -8.23
N GLY A 204 1.76 2.61 -8.34
CA GLY A 204 2.45 2.93 -9.59
C GLY A 204 2.12 4.30 -10.18
N GLN A 205 1.33 5.13 -9.48
CA GLN A 205 0.85 6.41 -10.03
C GLN A 205 1.80 7.58 -9.82
N TRP A 206 2.73 7.46 -8.88
CA TRP A 206 3.64 8.53 -8.47
C TRP A 206 5.09 8.06 -8.47
N ILE A 207 5.99 9.00 -8.72
CA ILE A 207 7.44 8.83 -8.55
C ILE A 207 7.91 9.90 -7.56
N CYS A 208 8.58 9.48 -6.49
CA CYS A 208 9.34 10.39 -5.63
C CYS A 208 10.82 10.21 -5.90
N PHE A 209 11.56 11.30 -6.05
CA PHE A 209 12.96 11.29 -6.47
C PHE A 209 13.74 12.45 -5.86
N ALA A 210 15.07 12.36 -5.90
CA ALA A 210 15.98 13.38 -5.40
C ALA A 210 16.55 14.18 -6.57
N SER A 211 16.67 15.50 -6.41
CA SER A 211 17.17 16.38 -7.46
C SER A 211 17.78 17.66 -6.92
N ASN A 212 18.86 18.13 -7.56
CA ASN A 212 19.44 19.46 -7.33
C ASN A 212 19.13 20.48 -8.43
N ARG A 213 18.08 20.23 -9.25
CA ARG A 213 17.67 21.10 -10.37
C ARG A 213 17.52 22.57 -10.00
N ARG A 214 17.08 22.88 -8.77
CA ARG A 214 16.96 24.25 -8.24
C ARG A 214 18.28 25.01 -8.29
N GLY A 215 19.41 24.33 -8.11
CA GLY A 215 20.73 24.94 -8.19
C GLY A 215 21.07 25.51 -9.58
N TYR A 216 20.39 25.03 -10.63
CA TYR A 216 20.61 25.44 -12.01
C TYR A 216 19.58 26.45 -12.53
N THR A 217 18.56 26.83 -11.74
CA THR A 217 17.51 27.78 -12.18
C THR A 217 17.86 29.25 -11.92
N GLY A 218 18.96 29.52 -11.20
CA GLY A 218 19.33 30.87 -10.76
C GLY A 218 18.57 31.37 -9.53
N GLU A 219 17.82 30.49 -8.86
CA GLU A 219 17.06 30.80 -7.65
C GLU A 219 17.93 30.93 -6.39
N LEU A 220 19.08 30.24 -6.33
CA LEU A 220 19.98 30.29 -5.17
C LEU A 220 20.61 31.69 -5.04
N GLN A 221 20.66 32.21 -3.82
CA GLN A 221 21.23 33.54 -3.52
C GLN A 221 22.23 33.48 -2.35
N GLY A 222 23.20 34.39 -2.36
CA GLY A 222 24.15 34.56 -1.26
C GLY A 222 24.90 33.26 -0.93
N GLU A 223 24.90 32.90 0.35
CA GLU A 223 25.59 31.72 0.88
C GLU A 223 25.17 30.41 0.20
N GLU A 224 23.89 30.23 -0.18
CA GLU A 224 23.43 29.01 -0.85
C GLU A 224 24.05 28.84 -2.24
N ALA A 225 24.20 29.93 -3.00
CA ALA A 225 24.81 29.90 -4.33
C ALA A 225 26.31 29.61 -4.25
N GLU A 226 27.00 30.18 -3.25
CA GLU A 226 28.41 29.89 -2.98
C GLU A 226 28.62 28.42 -2.60
N LEU A 227 27.79 27.90 -1.69
CA LEU A 227 27.84 26.49 -1.28
C LEU A 227 27.56 25.54 -2.46
N PHE A 228 26.59 25.84 -3.30
CA PHE A 228 26.24 25.01 -4.46
C PHE A 228 27.35 24.99 -5.53
N ALA A 229 28.03 26.11 -5.73
CA ALA A 229 29.17 26.18 -6.64
C ALA A 229 30.34 25.29 -6.18
N ASP A 230 30.50 25.12 -4.87
CA ASP A 230 31.52 24.26 -4.26
C ASP A 230 31.09 22.78 -4.22
N ASP A 231 29.83 22.49 -3.88
CA ASP A 231 29.28 21.13 -3.76
C ASP A 231 27.80 21.08 -4.18
N PRO A 232 27.48 20.52 -5.37
CA PRO A 232 26.11 20.41 -5.84
C PRO A 232 25.18 19.59 -4.95
N ALA A 233 25.72 18.81 -4.01
CA ALA A 233 24.95 18.03 -3.05
C ALA A 233 24.12 18.91 -2.11
N VAL A 234 24.52 20.16 -1.86
CA VAL A 234 23.89 21.06 -0.88
C VAL A 234 22.50 21.57 -1.29
N ALA A 235 22.11 21.35 -2.55
CA ALA A 235 20.80 21.68 -3.07
C ALA A 235 20.00 20.42 -3.46
N MET A 236 20.38 19.24 -2.96
CA MET A 236 19.63 18.01 -3.20
C MET A 236 18.34 18.02 -2.38
N GLU A 237 17.23 18.10 -3.07
CA GLU A 237 15.87 18.18 -2.53
C GLU A 237 15.02 17.02 -3.05
N LEU A 238 13.92 16.71 -2.36
CA LEU A 238 12.96 15.71 -2.82
C LEU A 238 11.87 16.35 -3.67
N TYR A 239 11.50 15.62 -4.72
CA TYR A 239 10.43 15.96 -5.64
C TYR A 239 9.47 14.79 -5.80
N LEU A 240 8.22 15.09 -6.11
CA LEU A 240 7.15 14.15 -6.41
C LEU A 240 6.59 14.48 -7.79
N MET A 241 6.31 13.48 -8.61
CA MET A 241 5.66 13.66 -9.91
C MET A 241 4.72 12.49 -10.22
N ARG A 242 3.79 12.66 -11.16
CA ARG A 242 3.02 11.55 -11.73
C ARG A 242 3.97 10.62 -12.48
N SER A 243 3.60 9.34 -12.57
CA SER A 243 4.44 8.31 -13.22
C SER A 243 4.72 8.57 -14.71
N ASP A 244 3.95 9.44 -15.36
CA ASP A 244 4.18 9.91 -16.73
C ASP A 244 5.14 11.11 -16.84
N GLY A 245 5.71 11.58 -15.72
CA GLY A 245 6.62 12.73 -15.64
C GLY A 245 5.92 14.07 -15.43
N THR A 246 4.58 14.12 -15.36
CA THR A 246 3.83 15.37 -15.18
C THR A 246 3.63 15.74 -13.70
N GLN A 247 3.14 16.96 -13.44
CA GLN A 247 2.80 17.46 -12.10
C GLN A 247 3.95 17.39 -11.09
N VAL A 248 5.16 17.80 -11.51
CA VAL A 248 6.32 17.85 -10.63
C VAL A 248 6.09 18.86 -9.49
N GLN A 249 6.22 18.40 -8.25
CA GLN A 249 6.11 19.18 -7.02
C GLN A 249 7.36 18.96 -6.17
N ARG A 250 7.92 20.05 -5.61
CA ARG A 250 9.01 19.97 -4.63
C ARG A 250 8.45 19.68 -3.22
N LEU A 251 9.05 18.74 -2.50
CA LEU A 251 8.64 18.33 -1.15
C LEU A 251 9.56 18.88 -0.04
N THR A 252 10.85 19.07 -0.30
CA THR A 252 11.80 19.58 0.69
C THR A 252 12.55 20.82 0.18
N ALA A 253 13.03 21.65 1.10
CA ALA A 253 13.73 22.90 0.78
C ALA A 253 14.87 23.23 1.74
N ALA A 254 15.33 22.24 2.51
CA ALA A 254 16.40 22.44 3.48
C ALA A 254 17.76 22.47 2.80
N ILE A 255 18.66 23.35 3.26
CA ILE A 255 20.06 23.37 2.81
C ILE A 255 20.73 22.07 3.25
N GLY A 256 21.37 21.40 2.30
CA GLY A 256 22.08 20.15 2.50
C GLY A 256 21.60 19.09 1.52
N TYR A 257 21.64 17.84 1.95
CA TYR A 257 21.33 16.71 1.11
C TYR A 257 20.12 15.95 1.66
N ASP A 258 19.01 15.98 0.94
CA ASP A 258 17.88 15.06 1.08
C ASP A 258 17.89 14.07 -0.10
N GLY A 259 17.84 12.77 0.18
CA GLY A 259 17.88 11.75 -0.88
C GLY A 259 17.32 10.39 -0.48
N GLY A 260 17.20 9.48 -1.46
CA GLY A 260 16.69 8.12 -1.33
C GLY A 260 15.30 8.06 -0.71
N PRO A 261 14.32 8.75 -1.31
CA PRO A 261 12.94 8.62 -0.88
C PRO A 261 12.37 7.24 -1.22
N PHE A 262 11.69 6.64 -0.24
CA PHE A 262 10.87 5.45 -0.45
C PHE A 262 9.48 5.67 0.14
N PHE A 263 8.46 5.20 -0.57
CA PHE A 263 7.09 5.21 -0.08
C PHE A 263 6.89 4.15 1.01
N SER A 264 6.00 4.44 1.95
CA SER A 264 5.42 3.42 2.82
C SER A 264 4.60 2.40 2.01
N PRO A 265 4.37 1.18 2.53
CA PRO A 265 3.63 0.14 1.81
C PRO A 265 2.20 0.54 1.41
N ASP A 266 1.56 1.46 2.15
CA ASP A 266 0.24 2.02 1.86
C ASP A 266 0.28 3.28 0.95
N GLY A 267 1.48 3.75 0.59
CA GLY A 267 1.73 4.91 -0.24
C GLY A 267 1.40 6.26 0.41
N GLN A 268 1.08 6.31 1.70
CA GLN A 268 0.67 7.54 2.39
C GLN A 268 1.85 8.37 2.90
N GLN A 269 3.00 7.74 3.15
CA GLN A 269 4.17 8.38 3.72
C GLN A 269 5.41 8.15 2.86
N ILE A 270 6.43 9.00 3.07
CA ILE A 270 7.73 8.92 2.42
C ILE A 270 8.80 8.95 3.51
N CYS A 271 9.70 7.97 3.50
CA CYS A 271 10.92 8.00 4.29
C CYS A 271 12.11 8.42 3.42
N TRP A 272 13.06 9.16 3.99
CA TRP A 272 14.29 9.53 3.30
C TRP A 272 15.43 9.76 4.28
N ARG A 273 16.62 10.03 3.77
CA ARG A 273 17.75 10.49 4.60
C ARG A 273 17.98 11.99 4.44
N ARG A 274 18.25 12.67 5.55
CA ARG A 274 18.63 14.08 5.58
C ARG A 274 20.01 14.25 6.20
N PHE A 275 20.90 14.91 5.48
CA PHE A 275 22.23 15.24 6.00
C PHE A 275 22.19 16.56 6.79
N SER A 276 23.03 16.65 7.82
CA SER A 276 23.31 17.92 8.49
C SER A 276 23.94 18.92 7.50
N LYS A 277 23.81 20.24 7.73
CA LYS A 277 24.37 21.29 6.85
C LYS A 277 25.86 21.09 6.51
N ASN A 278 26.64 20.50 7.41
CA ASN A 278 28.07 20.22 7.22
C ASN A 278 28.38 18.81 6.67
N GLY A 279 27.36 18.00 6.38
CA GLY A 279 27.50 16.66 5.82
C GLY A 279 28.00 15.58 6.76
N ALA A 280 28.28 15.91 8.03
CA ALA A 280 28.95 15.00 8.95
C ALA A 280 28.04 13.89 9.50
N THR A 281 26.73 14.16 9.62
CA THR A 281 25.74 13.21 10.13
C THR A 281 24.54 13.18 9.20
N ALA A 282 23.77 12.10 9.28
CA ALA A 282 22.52 11.98 8.55
C ALA A 282 21.49 11.28 9.43
N GLU A 283 20.24 11.71 9.33
CA GLU A 283 19.13 11.10 10.05
C GLU A 283 18.09 10.57 9.07
N ILE A 284 17.40 9.50 9.49
CA ILE A 284 16.23 9.00 8.78
C ILE A 284 15.05 9.89 9.13
N MET A 285 14.34 10.32 8.11
CA MET A 285 13.21 11.23 8.18
C MET A 285 11.95 10.56 7.64
N LEU A 286 10.79 11.06 8.06
CA LEU A 286 9.47 10.63 7.63
C LEU A 286 8.57 11.85 7.39
N MET A 287 7.71 11.79 6.37
CA MET A 287 6.72 12.81 6.02
C MET A 287 5.52 12.15 5.36
N ASP A 288 4.40 12.88 5.30
CA ASP A 288 3.27 12.46 4.48
C ASP A 288 3.58 12.68 3.00
N ARG A 289 2.90 11.97 2.10
CA ARG A 289 3.18 12.00 0.65
C ARG A 289 3.15 13.41 0.06
N ASP A 290 2.34 14.30 0.61
CA ASP A 290 2.23 15.70 0.14
C ASP A 290 3.39 16.61 0.61
N GLY A 291 4.32 16.07 1.39
CA GLY A 291 5.49 16.76 1.94
C GLY A 291 5.28 17.35 3.34
N SER A 292 4.06 17.23 3.90
CA SER A 292 3.74 17.72 5.25
C SER A 292 4.20 16.76 6.35
N ASN A 293 4.13 17.19 7.61
CA ASN A 293 4.45 16.37 8.79
C ASN A 293 5.87 15.77 8.82
N GLN A 294 6.87 16.50 8.30
CA GLN A 294 8.27 16.09 8.34
C GLN A 294 8.78 15.92 9.78
N ARG A 295 9.33 14.75 10.10
CA ARG A 295 9.93 14.44 11.42
C ARG A 295 11.10 13.47 11.28
N ALA A 296 12.07 13.56 12.19
CA ALA A 296 13.17 12.60 12.26
C ALA A 296 12.73 11.34 13.02
N LEU A 297 13.20 10.17 12.58
CA LEU A 297 13.06 8.89 13.27
C LEU A 297 14.34 8.50 14.02
N THR A 298 15.49 9.04 13.63
CA THR A 298 16.78 8.77 14.27
C THR A 298 17.44 10.05 14.78
N HIS A 299 18.24 9.89 15.83
CA HIS A 299 19.04 10.95 16.47
C HIS A 299 20.39 10.38 16.92
N LEU A 300 21.10 9.71 16.02
CA LEU A 300 22.26 8.90 16.40
C LEU A 300 23.57 9.69 16.47
N GLY A 301 23.61 10.91 15.91
CA GLY A 301 24.87 11.66 15.80
C GLY A 301 25.89 10.97 14.89
N ALA A 302 25.42 10.03 14.06
CA ALA A 302 26.17 9.25 13.10
C ALA A 302 25.53 9.42 11.71
N MET A 303 26.04 8.72 10.69
CA MET A 303 25.33 8.62 9.42
C MET A 303 24.25 7.55 9.54
N SER A 304 22.99 7.92 9.33
CA SER A 304 21.88 7.01 9.07
C SER A 304 21.51 7.10 7.59
N TRP A 305 21.55 5.97 6.89
CA TRP A 305 21.57 5.94 5.43
C TRP A 305 20.68 4.81 4.87
N ALA A 306 20.19 5.01 3.64
CA ALA A 306 19.38 4.05 2.88
C ALA A 306 18.24 3.39 3.69
N PRO A 307 17.26 4.18 4.19
CA PRO A 307 16.12 3.62 4.88
C PRO A 307 15.23 2.84 3.91
N PHE A 308 14.57 1.79 4.39
CA PHE A 308 13.58 1.03 3.64
C PHE A 308 12.50 0.50 4.58
N PHE A 309 11.23 0.58 4.18
CA PHE A 309 10.11 0.09 4.99
C PHE A 309 10.03 -1.43 5.00
N HIS A 310 9.71 -2.01 6.16
CA HIS A 310 9.14 -3.34 6.20
C HIS A 310 7.72 -3.31 5.58
N PRO A 311 7.27 -4.36 4.85
CA PRO A 311 5.94 -4.38 4.20
C PRO A 311 4.76 -4.17 5.15
N SER A 312 4.93 -4.37 6.45
CA SER A 312 3.90 -4.07 7.44
C SER A 312 3.69 -2.57 7.69
N GLY A 313 4.68 -1.72 7.34
CA GLY A 313 4.67 -0.29 7.64
C GLY A 313 5.04 0.10 9.07
N ASP A 314 5.24 -0.87 9.97
CA ASP A 314 5.45 -0.60 11.40
C ASP A 314 6.88 -0.15 11.76
N TYR A 315 7.86 -0.49 10.92
CA TYR A 315 9.27 -0.16 11.11
C TYR A 315 10.03 -0.08 9.80
N LEU A 316 11.24 0.48 9.88
CA LEU A 316 12.18 0.62 8.80
C LEU A 316 13.50 -0.06 9.16
N ILE A 317 14.22 -0.49 8.14
CA ILE A 317 15.62 -0.89 8.21
C ILE A 317 16.48 0.20 7.55
N PHE A 318 17.67 0.46 8.09
CA PHE A 318 18.62 1.43 7.56
C PHE A 318 20.05 1.01 7.88
N ALA A 319 21.04 1.63 7.25
CA ALA A 319 22.46 1.42 7.53
C ALA A 319 23.01 2.57 8.38
N THR A 320 23.88 2.28 9.34
CA THR A 320 24.57 3.32 10.11
C THR A 320 26.03 3.01 10.42
N ASN A 321 26.82 4.07 10.56
CA ASN A 321 28.23 4.00 10.91
C ASN A 321 28.55 4.31 12.38
N ILE A 322 27.57 4.13 13.26
CA ILE A 322 27.71 4.41 14.70
C ILE A 322 28.89 3.67 15.37
N HIS A 323 29.35 2.56 14.78
CA HIS A 323 30.48 1.76 15.28
C HIS A 323 31.84 2.14 14.66
N GLY A 324 31.89 3.13 13.79
CA GLY A 324 33.13 3.63 13.19
C GLY A 324 32.93 4.08 11.75
N PHE A 325 33.75 5.04 11.33
CA PHE A 325 33.61 5.71 10.03
C PHE A 325 33.62 4.78 8.82
N ALA A 326 34.35 3.66 8.91
CA ALA A 326 34.45 2.62 7.86
C ALA A 326 33.55 1.39 8.10
N ASN A 327 32.79 1.36 9.21
CA ASN A 327 31.94 0.24 9.57
C ASN A 327 30.46 0.63 9.45
N PHE A 328 29.80 0.21 8.37
CA PHE A 328 28.36 0.38 8.17
C PHE A 328 27.64 -0.92 8.45
N GLU A 329 26.64 -0.84 9.32
CA GLU A 329 25.84 -1.98 9.73
C GLU A 329 24.36 -1.66 9.66
N LEU A 330 23.55 -2.70 9.49
CA LEU A 330 22.10 -2.58 9.40
C LEU A 330 21.47 -2.45 10.79
N TYR A 331 20.47 -1.59 10.88
CA TYR A 331 19.71 -1.27 12.08
C TYR A 331 18.22 -1.13 11.74
N LEU A 332 17.36 -1.38 12.72
CA LEU A 332 15.92 -1.14 12.65
C LEU A 332 15.53 0.09 13.46
N VAL A 333 14.48 0.78 13.03
CA VAL A 333 13.82 1.86 13.80
C VAL A 333 12.31 1.79 13.59
N ARG A 334 11.53 2.09 14.62
CA ARG A 334 10.07 2.10 14.51
C ARG A 334 9.59 3.24 13.61
N ALA A 335 8.56 2.99 12.81
CA ALA A 335 7.98 3.99 11.92
C ALA A 335 7.27 5.11 12.70
N ASP A 336 6.78 4.82 13.91
CA ASP A 336 6.23 5.83 14.82
C ASP A 336 7.31 6.72 15.48
N GLY A 337 8.60 6.39 15.32
CA GLY A 337 9.73 7.14 15.89
C GLY A 337 9.91 6.95 17.40
N GLN A 338 9.24 5.97 18.00
CA GLN A 338 9.46 5.60 19.41
C GLN A 338 10.59 4.57 19.53
N GLY A 339 11.05 4.33 20.77
CA GLY A 339 12.03 3.29 21.10
C GLY A 339 13.45 3.56 20.57
N ASP A 340 14.37 2.69 20.97
CA ASP A 340 15.76 2.74 20.50
C ASP A 340 15.96 1.88 19.24
N PRO A 341 16.84 2.28 18.31
CA PRO A 341 17.17 1.46 17.15
C PRO A 341 17.81 0.11 17.53
N VAL A 342 17.43 -0.95 16.81
CA VAL A 342 17.88 -2.32 17.06
C VAL A 342 18.92 -2.72 16.01
N ARG A 343 20.10 -3.19 16.44
CA ARG A 343 21.17 -3.64 15.54
C ARG A 343 20.79 -4.97 14.86
N VAL A 344 21.07 -5.08 13.56
CA VAL A 344 20.79 -6.27 12.73
C VAL A 344 22.09 -6.98 12.33
N THR A 345 23.08 -6.27 11.80
CA THR A 345 24.38 -6.85 11.43
C THR A 345 25.49 -6.43 12.39
N TYR A 346 26.48 -7.31 12.57
CA TYR A 346 27.51 -7.15 13.62
C TYR A 346 28.94 -7.23 13.09
N ARG A 347 29.09 -7.38 11.78
CA ARG A 347 30.38 -7.60 11.14
C ARG A 347 31.00 -6.26 10.75
N GLU A 348 32.27 -6.07 11.11
CA GLU A 348 33.05 -4.94 10.57
C GLU A 348 33.09 -4.97 9.04
N GLY A 349 32.78 -3.83 8.44
CA GLY A 349 32.87 -3.61 7.00
C GLY A 349 31.70 -2.79 6.50
N PHE A 350 31.17 -3.17 5.35
CA PHE A 350 30.00 -2.50 4.79
C PHE A 350 28.86 -3.49 4.64
N ASP A 351 27.77 -3.21 5.34
CA ASP A 351 26.42 -3.71 5.09
C ASP A 351 25.49 -2.50 4.93
N GLY A 352 24.81 -2.39 3.79
CA GLY A 352 23.96 -1.24 3.50
C GLY A 352 23.03 -1.49 2.31
N LEU A 353 22.23 -0.46 1.96
CA LEU A 353 21.19 -0.55 0.92
C LEU A 353 20.26 -1.77 1.12
N PRO A 354 19.64 -1.92 2.31
CA PRO A 354 18.71 -3.00 2.58
C PRO A 354 17.38 -2.82 1.83
N ALA A 355 16.75 -3.92 1.45
CA ALA A 355 15.36 -3.94 0.99
C ALA A 355 14.67 -5.25 1.39
N PHE A 356 13.43 -5.16 1.87
CA PHE A 356 12.61 -6.32 2.18
C PHE A 356 11.88 -6.84 0.94
N SER A 357 11.63 -8.15 0.89
CA SER A 357 10.69 -8.72 -0.08
C SER A 357 9.25 -8.27 0.24
N PRO A 358 8.33 -8.24 -0.73
CA PRO A 358 6.95 -7.76 -0.52
C PRO A 358 6.15 -8.55 0.53
N ASP A 359 6.48 -9.83 0.71
CA ASP A 359 5.88 -10.72 1.71
C ASP A 359 6.54 -10.59 3.10
N GLY A 360 7.62 -9.82 3.22
CA GLY A 360 8.36 -9.60 4.47
C GLY A 360 9.21 -10.79 4.92
N THR A 361 9.37 -11.83 4.09
CA THR A 361 10.07 -13.06 4.50
C THR A 361 11.56 -13.06 4.19
N LEU A 362 12.03 -12.14 3.33
CA LEU A 362 13.42 -12.02 2.91
C LEU A 362 13.94 -10.59 3.07
N LEU A 363 15.25 -10.50 3.29
CA LEU A 363 16.01 -9.25 3.23
C LEU A 363 17.10 -9.40 2.18
N VAL A 364 17.20 -8.43 1.26
CA VAL A 364 18.37 -8.25 0.38
C VAL A 364 19.17 -7.04 0.87
N TRP A 365 20.49 -7.10 0.82
CA TRP A 365 21.35 -5.96 1.11
C TRP A 365 22.67 -6.05 0.35
N THR A 366 23.40 -4.93 0.30
CA THR A 366 24.74 -4.87 -0.27
C THR A 366 25.77 -5.10 0.83
N SER A 367 26.68 -6.07 0.63
CA SER A 367 27.75 -6.37 1.58
C SER A 367 29.09 -6.61 0.92
N ASN A 368 30.17 -6.29 1.62
CA ASN A 368 31.55 -6.66 1.24
C ASN A 368 32.10 -7.88 1.99
N ALA A 369 31.23 -8.66 2.63
CA ALA A 369 31.61 -9.82 3.46
C ALA A 369 32.35 -10.93 2.69
N ALA A 370 32.11 -11.08 1.38
CA ALA A 370 32.76 -12.09 0.55
C ALA A 370 33.80 -11.47 -0.39
N GLY A 371 35.09 -11.63 -0.03
CA GLY A 371 36.19 -11.20 -0.89
C GLY A 371 36.42 -9.68 -0.97
N GLY A 372 35.77 -8.89 -0.10
CA GLY A 372 36.01 -7.45 0.06
C GLY A 372 35.42 -6.55 -1.03
N GLN A 373 34.80 -7.12 -2.07
CA GLN A 373 34.04 -6.35 -3.06
C GLN A 373 32.56 -6.32 -2.65
N SER A 374 31.88 -5.19 -2.86
CA SER A 374 30.44 -5.10 -2.60
C SER A 374 29.64 -5.93 -3.59
N GLN A 375 28.81 -6.82 -3.07
CA GLN A 375 27.89 -7.68 -3.80
C GLN A 375 26.54 -7.73 -3.06
N LEU A 376 25.52 -8.23 -3.73
CA LEU A 376 24.22 -8.45 -3.10
C LEU A 376 24.22 -9.74 -2.29
N PHE A 377 23.62 -9.68 -1.12
CA PHE A 377 23.36 -10.78 -0.21
C PHE A 377 21.86 -10.85 0.07
N GLU A 378 21.39 -12.06 0.37
CA GLU A 378 20.01 -12.33 0.74
C GLU A 378 19.98 -13.24 1.97
N ALA A 379 18.96 -13.07 2.79
CA ALA A 379 18.69 -13.91 3.95
C ALA A 379 17.19 -14.02 4.22
N ARG A 380 16.79 -15.07 4.93
CA ARG A 380 15.47 -15.14 5.57
C ARG A 380 15.39 -14.13 6.70
N TRP A 381 14.29 -13.39 6.72
CA TRP A 381 13.98 -12.37 7.72
C TRP A 381 13.05 -12.93 8.80
N ASN A 382 13.34 -12.64 10.06
CA ASN A 382 12.51 -13.00 11.20
C ASN A 382 11.74 -11.77 11.74
N ASP A 383 10.59 -11.46 11.13
CA ASP A 383 9.73 -10.33 11.52
C ASP A 383 9.27 -10.41 12.98
N ALA A 384 8.97 -11.61 13.48
CA ALA A 384 8.53 -11.80 14.87
C ALA A 384 9.62 -11.38 15.87
N ALA A 385 10.87 -11.78 15.64
CA ALA A 385 12.01 -11.34 16.46
C ALA A 385 12.24 -9.83 16.36
N ALA A 386 12.17 -9.26 15.15
CA ALA A 386 12.32 -7.83 14.93
C ALA A 386 11.28 -7.02 15.73
N ARG A 387 10.01 -7.41 15.67
CA ARG A 387 8.93 -6.76 16.42
C ARG A 387 9.14 -6.82 17.92
N ARG A 388 9.54 -7.99 18.44
CA ARG A 388 9.86 -8.17 19.86
C ARG A 388 10.97 -7.24 20.31
N LEU A 389 12.07 -7.20 19.56
CA LEU A 389 13.24 -6.36 19.88
C LEU A 389 12.92 -4.85 19.80
N LEU A 390 12.03 -4.45 18.89
CA LEU A 390 11.55 -3.07 18.76
C LEU A 390 10.43 -2.73 19.76
N GLY A 391 9.97 -3.68 20.58
CA GLY A 391 8.79 -3.48 21.43
C GLY A 391 7.53 -3.12 20.61
N LEU A 392 7.45 -3.55 19.36
CA LEU A 392 6.30 -3.40 18.45
C LEU A 392 5.27 -4.51 18.61
N GLU A 393 5.56 -5.50 19.45
CA GLU A 393 4.52 -6.33 20.02
C GLU A 393 3.48 -5.38 20.64
N THR A 394 2.24 -5.46 20.16
CA THR A 394 1.10 -4.98 20.93
C THR A 394 1.19 -5.69 22.26
N ASP A 395 1.66 -4.94 23.27
CA ASP A 395 2.11 -5.38 24.58
C ASP A 395 2.11 -6.90 24.76
N GLY A 396 3.30 -7.51 24.89
CA GLY A 396 3.43 -8.90 25.35
C GLY A 396 2.62 -9.21 26.62
N GLN A 397 2.13 -8.20 27.33
CA GLN A 397 1.09 -8.32 28.35
C GLN A 397 -0.18 -9.04 27.88
N ASP A 398 -0.61 -8.92 26.62
CA ASP A 398 -1.88 -9.46 26.12
C ASP A 398 -1.76 -10.90 25.62
N ALA A 399 -0.67 -11.25 24.95
CA ALA A 399 -0.32 -12.64 24.67
C ALA A 399 0.01 -13.39 25.96
N ASP A 400 0.66 -12.74 26.93
CA ASP A 400 0.85 -13.29 28.26
C ASP A 400 -0.43 -13.29 29.08
N LEU A 401 -1.38 -12.37 28.89
CA LEU A 401 -2.71 -12.42 29.49
C LEU A 401 -3.49 -13.61 28.94
N ALA A 402 -3.41 -13.86 27.63
CA ALA A 402 -4.04 -15.00 26.98
C ALA A 402 -3.42 -16.31 27.49
N ARG A 403 -2.09 -16.39 27.57
CA ARG A 403 -1.39 -17.56 28.14
C ARG A 403 -1.67 -17.75 29.62
N ARG A 404 -1.70 -16.69 30.44
CA ARG A 404 -2.07 -16.75 31.87
C ARG A 404 -3.53 -17.15 32.04
N ALA A 405 -4.43 -16.57 31.25
CA ALA A 405 -5.85 -16.95 31.25
C ALA A 405 -6.03 -18.42 30.87
N ALA A 406 -5.24 -18.95 29.92
CA ALA A 406 -5.27 -20.36 29.53
C ALA A 406 -4.67 -21.32 30.57
N VAL A 407 -3.67 -20.87 31.34
CA VAL A 407 -3.12 -21.66 32.48
C VAL A 407 -4.10 -21.68 33.66
N GLU A 408 -4.93 -20.65 33.81
CA GLU A 408 -5.91 -20.50 34.90
C GLU A 408 -7.31 -21.03 34.55
N THR A 409 -7.59 -21.37 33.29
CA THR A 409 -8.90 -21.90 32.89
C THR A 409 -9.06 -23.35 33.29
N ALA A 410 -10.18 -23.64 33.94
CA ALA A 410 -10.61 -24.99 34.26
C ALA A 410 -11.55 -25.51 33.15
N PRO A 411 -11.72 -26.84 33.00
CA PRO A 411 -12.76 -27.41 32.14
C PRO A 411 -14.18 -27.00 32.56
N ASP A 412 -14.33 -26.59 33.82
CA ASP A 412 -15.57 -26.06 34.39
C ASP A 412 -15.79 -24.61 33.95
N PHE A 413 -17.03 -24.28 33.61
CA PHE A 413 -17.42 -22.91 33.27
C PHE A 413 -17.14 -21.94 34.43
N SER A 414 -16.35 -20.90 34.15
CA SER A 414 -16.08 -19.79 35.05
C SER A 414 -16.47 -18.46 34.39
N PRO A 415 -17.39 -17.67 34.98
CA PRO A 415 -17.73 -16.34 34.48
C PRO A 415 -16.52 -15.41 34.35
N ALA A 416 -15.51 -15.56 35.23
CA ALA A 416 -14.29 -14.77 35.18
C ALA A 416 -13.46 -15.09 33.93
N ASP A 417 -13.44 -16.36 33.50
CA ASP A 417 -12.67 -16.79 32.33
C ASP A 417 -13.25 -16.20 31.04
N ILE A 418 -14.58 -16.27 30.89
CA ILE A 418 -15.27 -15.65 29.75
C ILE A 418 -15.16 -14.12 29.81
N GLY A 419 -15.28 -13.54 31.01
CA GLY A 419 -15.14 -12.10 31.23
C GLY A 419 -13.80 -11.55 30.74
N ARG A 420 -12.71 -12.30 30.86
CA ARG A 420 -11.38 -11.91 30.35
C ARG A 420 -11.34 -11.85 28.81
N HIS A 421 -11.93 -12.84 28.14
CA HIS A 421 -12.00 -12.84 26.67
C HIS A 421 -12.86 -11.68 26.17
N VAL A 422 -14.00 -11.44 26.82
CA VAL A 422 -14.88 -10.30 26.52
C VAL A 422 -14.17 -8.98 26.77
N ASP A 423 -13.46 -8.82 27.90
CA ASP A 423 -12.68 -7.61 28.20
C ASP A 423 -11.69 -7.32 27.08
N PHE A 424 -10.81 -8.27 26.76
CA PHE A 424 -9.78 -8.10 25.73
C PHE A 424 -10.39 -7.78 24.37
N LEU A 425 -11.36 -8.58 23.92
CA LEU A 425 -11.95 -8.39 22.60
C LEU A 425 -12.67 -7.04 22.50
N CYS A 426 -13.27 -6.56 23.60
CA CYS A 426 -14.01 -5.30 23.63
C CYS A 426 -13.14 -4.06 23.89
N ARG A 427 -11.81 -4.14 24.03
CA ARG A 427 -11.01 -2.96 24.36
C ARG A 427 -10.98 -1.92 23.24
N PRO A 428 -10.82 -0.61 23.58
CA PRO A 428 -10.79 0.46 22.58
C PRO A 428 -9.71 0.26 21.50
N GLU A 429 -8.58 -0.35 21.85
CA GLU A 429 -7.42 -0.53 20.98
C GLU A 429 -7.66 -1.53 19.85
N LEU A 430 -8.73 -2.34 19.97
CA LEU A 430 -9.21 -3.24 18.94
C LEU A 430 -10.24 -2.59 18.01
N GLY A 431 -10.62 -1.32 18.24
CA GLY A 431 -11.36 -0.49 17.28
C GLY A 431 -12.68 -1.08 16.77
N GLY A 432 -13.26 -2.04 17.48
CA GLY A 432 -14.47 -2.76 17.08
C GLY A 432 -14.26 -3.78 15.97
N ARG A 433 -13.02 -4.25 15.74
CA ARG A 433 -12.69 -5.50 15.01
C ARG A 433 -13.32 -5.64 13.62
N LEU A 434 -13.51 -4.54 12.87
CA LEU A 434 -14.00 -4.63 11.49
C LEU A 434 -13.01 -5.40 10.62
N THR A 435 -13.53 -6.31 9.79
CA THR A 435 -12.73 -7.16 8.91
C THR A 435 -11.70 -6.34 8.13
N GLY A 436 -10.44 -6.79 8.16
CA GLY A 436 -9.32 -6.11 7.49
C GLY A 436 -8.76 -4.89 8.21
N THR A 437 -9.29 -4.50 9.37
CA THR A 437 -8.69 -3.46 10.21
C THR A 437 -7.56 -4.01 11.08
N LEU A 438 -6.70 -3.11 11.59
CA LEU A 438 -5.71 -3.45 12.62
C LEU A 438 -6.36 -4.09 13.86
N GLY A 439 -7.59 -3.67 14.19
CA GLY A 439 -8.37 -4.20 15.30
C GLY A 439 -8.74 -5.67 15.13
N GLU A 440 -9.19 -6.05 13.92
CA GLU A 440 -9.41 -7.46 13.58
C GLU A 440 -8.12 -8.25 13.69
N ARG A 441 -7.00 -7.74 13.15
CA ARG A 441 -5.69 -8.40 13.27
C ARG A 441 -5.30 -8.62 14.74
N LYS A 442 -5.46 -7.64 15.62
CA LYS A 442 -5.20 -7.84 17.06
C LYS A 442 -6.09 -8.93 17.66
N ALA A 443 -7.38 -8.94 17.32
CA ALA A 443 -8.33 -9.95 17.80
C ALA A 443 -7.95 -11.36 17.33
N THR A 444 -7.64 -11.53 16.05
CA THR A 444 -7.28 -12.84 15.48
C THR A 444 -5.92 -13.33 15.99
N ALA A 445 -4.98 -12.42 16.27
CA ALA A 445 -3.71 -12.79 16.93
C ALA A 445 -3.95 -13.32 18.34
N TYR A 446 -4.83 -12.68 19.12
CA TYR A 446 -5.22 -13.14 20.45
C TYR A 446 -5.88 -14.52 20.41
N VAL A 447 -6.82 -14.74 19.49
CA VAL A 447 -7.46 -16.04 19.33
C VAL A 447 -6.47 -17.12 18.91
N ALA A 448 -5.56 -16.83 17.97
CA ALA A 448 -4.51 -17.77 17.58
C ALA A 448 -3.61 -18.16 18.76
N ALA A 449 -3.14 -17.17 19.54
CA ALA A 449 -2.31 -17.40 20.73
C ALA A 449 -3.05 -18.21 21.80
N TYR A 450 -4.35 -17.96 21.99
CA TYR A 450 -5.17 -18.74 22.92
C TYR A 450 -5.35 -20.19 22.44
N LEU A 451 -5.67 -20.41 21.16
CA LEU A 451 -5.80 -21.75 20.60
C LEU A 451 -4.47 -22.54 20.67
N GLU A 452 -3.35 -21.89 20.37
CA GLU A 452 -2.02 -22.46 20.54
C GLU A 452 -1.76 -22.87 22.00
N SER A 453 -2.13 -22.03 22.96
CA SER A 453 -1.96 -22.33 24.38
C SER A 453 -2.80 -23.53 24.88
N LEU A 454 -3.90 -23.83 24.20
CA LEU A 454 -4.72 -25.03 24.43
C LEU A 454 -4.14 -26.29 23.75
N GLY A 455 -3.00 -26.18 23.05
CA GLY A 455 -2.34 -27.27 22.35
C GLY A 455 -2.90 -27.54 20.95
N LEU A 456 -3.70 -26.63 20.37
CA LEU A 456 -4.11 -26.76 18.99
C LEU A 456 -2.95 -26.39 18.06
N LEU A 457 -2.87 -27.10 16.93
CA LEU A 457 -1.85 -26.89 15.91
C LEU A 457 -2.37 -25.93 14.84
N PRO A 458 -1.50 -25.16 14.18
CA PRO A 458 -1.90 -24.34 13.04
C PRO A 458 -2.48 -25.18 11.90
N ALA A 459 -3.49 -24.64 11.21
CA ALA A 459 -4.16 -25.28 10.08
C ALA A 459 -4.33 -24.36 8.86
N GLY A 460 -3.75 -23.16 8.90
CA GLY A 460 -3.66 -22.25 7.77
C GLY A 460 -2.52 -22.58 6.80
N PRO A 461 -2.42 -21.87 5.67
CA PRO A 461 -1.33 -21.99 4.73
C PRO A 461 0.04 -21.88 5.42
N GLU A 462 1.00 -22.66 4.92
CA GLU A 462 2.41 -22.66 5.38
C GLU A 462 2.61 -22.97 6.87
N GLY A 463 1.63 -23.65 7.51
CA GLY A 463 1.71 -23.98 8.93
C GLY A 463 1.47 -22.78 9.84
N SER A 464 0.76 -21.75 9.35
CA SER A 464 0.31 -20.62 10.16
C SER A 464 -1.07 -20.86 10.79
N PHE A 465 -1.41 -20.07 11.82
CA PHE A 465 -2.78 -20.01 12.33
C PHE A 465 -3.70 -19.13 11.46
N PHE A 466 -3.19 -18.50 10.40
CA PHE A 466 -3.91 -17.46 9.68
C PHE A 466 -4.22 -17.89 8.25
N HIS A 467 -5.45 -17.64 7.82
CA HIS A 467 -5.84 -17.77 6.42
C HIS A 467 -6.36 -16.43 5.94
N GLU A 468 -5.53 -15.69 5.19
CA GLU A 468 -5.90 -14.41 4.61
C GLU A 468 -6.83 -14.59 3.41
N PHE A 469 -7.76 -13.65 3.23
CA PHE A 469 -8.68 -13.62 2.09
C PHE A 469 -8.95 -12.19 1.66
N GLU A 470 -9.12 -12.00 0.36
CA GLU A 470 -9.53 -10.71 -0.22
C GLU A 470 -11.04 -10.59 -0.21
N PHE A 471 -11.52 -9.39 0.12
CA PHE A 471 -12.93 -9.04 0.10
C PHE A 471 -13.09 -7.58 -0.36
N ILE A 472 -14.26 -7.23 -0.86
CA ILE A 472 -14.58 -5.83 -1.19
C ILE A 472 -14.88 -5.14 0.15
N SER A 473 -14.09 -4.15 0.53
CA SER A 473 -14.28 -3.40 1.78
C SER A 473 -15.08 -2.12 1.59
N ASP A 474 -15.03 -1.55 0.38
CA ASP A 474 -15.71 -0.33 0.02
C ASP A 474 -16.00 -0.32 -1.49
N VAL A 475 -16.79 0.63 -1.95
CA VAL A 475 -17.11 0.83 -3.38
C VAL A 475 -17.06 2.31 -3.72
N LYS A 476 -16.44 2.62 -4.85
CA LYS A 476 -16.28 3.98 -5.36
C LYS A 476 -16.92 4.09 -6.74
N LEU A 477 -17.20 5.31 -7.15
CA LEU A 477 -17.62 5.58 -8.52
C LEU A 477 -16.40 5.55 -9.42
N GLY A 478 -16.47 4.77 -10.49
CA GLY A 478 -15.50 4.84 -11.57
C GLY A 478 -15.64 6.13 -12.40
N PRO A 479 -14.67 6.43 -13.26
CA PRO A 479 -14.64 7.68 -14.03
C PRO A 479 -15.74 7.79 -15.10
N HIS A 480 -16.41 6.69 -15.47
CA HIS A 480 -17.34 6.63 -16.60
C HIS A 480 -18.82 6.54 -16.18
N ASN A 481 -19.26 7.43 -15.29
CA ASN A 481 -20.66 7.54 -14.90
C ASN A 481 -21.38 8.69 -15.62
N SER A 482 -22.47 8.40 -16.32
CA SER A 482 -23.30 9.42 -16.99
C SER A 482 -24.79 9.08 -16.87
N LEU A 483 -25.67 10.08 -16.70
CA LEU A 483 -27.13 9.91 -16.75
C LEU A 483 -27.74 10.98 -17.64
N ARG A 484 -28.61 10.56 -18.54
CA ARG A 484 -29.45 11.46 -19.34
C ARG A 484 -30.92 11.10 -19.22
N VAL A 485 -31.75 12.13 -19.08
CA VAL A 485 -33.21 12.05 -19.15
C VAL A 485 -33.65 12.92 -20.33
N GLY A 486 -34.17 12.28 -21.37
CA GLY A 486 -34.32 12.92 -22.69
C GLY A 486 -32.97 13.44 -23.19
N GLU A 487 -32.91 14.72 -23.56
CA GLU A 487 -31.67 15.37 -24.03
C GLU A 487 -30.80 15.96 -22.89
N ARG A 488 -31.31 15.96 -21.65
CA ARG A 488 -30.64 16.63 -20.52
C ARG A 488 -29.74 15.67 -19.76
N GLU A 489 -28.51 16.11 -19.49
CA GLU A 489 -27.53 15.40 -18.68
C GLU A 489 -27.55 15.86 -17.21
N TYR A 490 -27.29 14.91 -16.30
CA TYR A 490 -27.40 15.09 -14.85
C TYR A 490 -26.10 14.73 -14.13
N GLN A 491 -25.80 15.45 -13.05
CA GLN A 491 -24.55 15.28 -12.31
C GLN A 491 -24.64 14.15 -11.29
N VAL A 492 -23.69 13.23 -11.35
CA VAL A 492 -23.52 12.17 -10.35
C VAL A 492 -23.23 12.79 -8.97
N ASN A 493 -23.66 12.13 -7.89
CA ASN A 493 -23.58 12.59 -6.49
C ASN A 493 -24.43 13.81 -6.11
N ARG A 494 -25.00 14.54 -7.07
CA ARG A 494 -25.95 15.63 -6.82
C ARG A 494 -27.36 15.26 -7.25
N ASP A 495 -27.51 14.89 -8.51
CA ASP A 495 -28.81 14.66 -9.14
C ASP A 495 -29.16 13.16 -9.15
N TRP A 496 -28.15 12.30 -9.21
CA TRP A 496 -28.33 10.85 -9.23
C TRP A 496 -27.07 10.10 -8.75
N ARG A 497 -27.21 8.80 -8.52
CA ARG A 497 -26.11 7.90 -8.21
C ARG A 497 -26.47 6.44 -8.53
N PRO A 498 -25.54 5.61 -9.03
CA PRO A 498 -25.77 4.17 -9.07
C PRO A 498 -25.85 3.57 -7.65
N VAL A 499 -26.63 2.50 -7.50
CA VAL A 499 -26.67 1.73 -6.25
C VAL A 499 -25.55 0.69 -6.28
N PHE A 500 -24.94 0.39 -5.13
CA PHE A 500 -23.76 -0.48 -5.01
C PHE A 500 -23.87 -1.81 -5.79
N PHE A 501 -25.04 -2.45 -5.76
CA PHE A 501 -25.25 -3.73 -6.43
C PHE A 501 -25.69 -3.57 -7.89
N SER A 502 -25.64 -2.39 -8.49
CA SER A 502 -26.08 -2.19 -9.87
C SER A 502 -25.25 -3.00 -10.85
N ARG A 503 -25.89 -3.51 -11.91
CA ARG A 503 -25.17 -3.96 -13.10
C ARG A 503 -24.45 -2.78 -13.74
N GLU A 504 -23.17 -2.95 -14.05
CA GLU A 504 -22.36 -1.98 -14.79
C GLU A 504 -22.67 -1.98 -16.30
N GLY A 505 -22.22 -0.93 -16.98
CA GLY A 505 -22.30 -0.77 -18.43
C GLY A 505 -23.36 0.23 -18.90
N HIS A 506 -23.45 0.35 -20.23
CA HIS A 506 -24.33 1.29 -20.91
C HIS A 506 -25.77 0.77 -21.06
N ILE A 507 -26.75 1.66 -20.91
CA ILE A 507 -28.15 1.45 -21.30
C ILE A 507 -28.58 2.59 -22.23
N ASP A 508 -29.01 2.20 -23.43
CA ASP A 508 -29.57 3.11 -24.44
C ASP A 508 -30.82 3.85 -23.92
N PRO A 509 -31.19 5.01 -24.52
CA PRO A 509 -32.40 5.73 -24.17
C PRO A 509 -33.65 4.83 -24.15
N THR A 510 -34.17 4.57 -22.95
CA THR A 510 -35.21 3.56 -22.71
C THR A 510 -36.43 4.20 -22.01
N PRO A 511 -37.68 3.88 -22.40
CA PRO A 511 -38.88 4.41 -21.75
C PRO A 511 -39.00 4.05 -20.26
N VAL A 512 -39.75 4.86 -19.52
CA VAL A 512 -39.93 4.69 -18.06
C VAL A 512 -41.39 4.37 -17.71
N VAL A 513 -41.60 3.50 -16.73
CA VAL A 513 -42.89 3.20 -16.12
C VAL A 513 -42.82 3.40 -14.61
N CYS A 514 -43.92 3.79 -13.98
CA CYS A 514 -44.05 3.92 -12.53
C CYS A 514 -44.74 2.68 -11.96
N ALA A 515 -44.10 2.00 -11.02
CA ALA A 515 -44.66 0.85 -10.30
C ALA A 515 -44.82 1.16 -8.81
N GLY A 516 -45.17 2.40 -8.44
CA GLY A 516 -45.40 2.81 -7.06
C GLY A 516 -44.23 2.44 -6.13
N TYR A 517 -44.48 1.58 -5.14
CA TYR A 517 -43.44 1.11 -4.22
C TYR A 517 -42.64 -0.10 -4.72
N GLY A 518 -43.01 -0.70 -5.85
CA GLY A 518 -42.30 -1.84 -6.46
C GLY A 518 -42.34 -3.11 -5.63
N ILE A 519 -43.29 -3.24 -4.70
CA ILE A 519 -43.41 -4.36 -3.77
C ILE A 519 -44.30 -5.44 -4.39
N VAL A 520 -43.89 -6.70 -4.23
CA VAL A 520 -44.71 -7.88 -4.51
C VAL A 520 -44.69 -8.75 -3.25
N ALA A 521 -45.81 -8.77 -2.55
CA ALA A 521 -46.02 -9.50 -1.30
C ALA A 521 -47.20 -10.46 -1.47
N PRO A 522 -46.99 -11.79 -1.41
CA PRO A 522 -48.08 -12.76 -1.53
C PRO A 522 -49.00 -12.69 -0.31
N ALA A 523 -50.29 -13.06 -0.46
CA ALA A 523 -51.22 -13.10 0.66
C ALA A 523 -50.71 -13.95 1.84
N GLY A 524 -50.89 -13.45 3.06
CA GLY A 524 -50.61 -14.16 4.32
C GLY A 524 -51.90 -14.61 5.01
N GLU A 525 -51.78 -15.22 6.20
CA GLU A 525 -52.95 -15.69 6.97
C GLU A 525 -53.96 -14.58 7.26
N ASP A 526 -53.49 -13.35 7.57
CA ASP A 526 -54.33 -12.18 7.89
C ASP A 526 -53.88 -10.92 7.14
N GLN A 527 -53.29 -11.08 5.95
CA GLN A 527 -52.73 -9.97 5.16
C GLN A 527 -53.04 -10.14 3.68
N ASP A 528 -53.72 -9.16 3.09
CA ASP A 528 -54.02 -9.16 1.66
C ASP A 528 -52.75 -9.10 0.80
N GLU A 529 -52.81 -9.67 -0.40
CA GLU A 529 -51.75 -9.54 -1.41
C GLU A 529 -51.47 -8.05 -1.73
N TYR A 530 -50.22 -7.75 -2.08
CA TYR A 530 -49.83 -6.44 -2.61
C TYR A 530 -48.89 -6.64 -3.79
N ASP A 531 -49.30 -6.28 -4.99
CA ASP A 531 -48.46 -6.35 -6.19
C ASP A 531 -48.51 -5.03 -6.96
N SER A 532 -47.39 -4.30 -6.99
CA SER A 532 -47.28 -3.02 -7.70
C SER A 532 -47.17 -3.13 -9.24
N TYR A 533 -47.16 -4.35 -9.79
CA TYR A 533 -46.96 -4.64 -11.22
C TYR A 533 -48.24 -5.15 -11.90
N VAL A 534 -49.37 -5.20 -11.18
CA VAL A 534 -50.65 -5.64 -11.75
C VAL A 534 -51.00 -4.79 -12.98
N HIS A 535 -51.18 -5.48 -14.12
CA HIS A 535 -51.43 -4.87 -15.44
C HIS A 535 -50.37 -3.87 -15.94
N LEU A 536 -49.15 -3.90 -15.39
CA LEU A 536 -48.04 -3.04 -15.82
C LEU A 536 -47.04 -3.79 -16.70
N ASP A 537 -46.91 -3.38 -17.95
CA ASP A 537 -45.85 -3.88 -18.84
C ASP A 537 -44.53 -3.19 -18.57
N VAL A 538 -43.62 -3.89 -17.89
CA VAL A 538 -42.27 -3.41 -17.53
C VAL A 538 -41.18 -3.94 -18.44
N LYS A 539 -41.51 -4.83 -19.38
CA LYS A 539 -40.51 -5.49 -20.21
C LYS A 539 -39.75 -4.47 -21.04
N ASP A 540 -38.42 -4.59 -21.02
CA ASP A 540 -37.49 -3.73 -21.74
C ASP A 540 -37.57 -2.23 -21.37
N LYS A 541 -38.12 -1.89 -20.19
CA LYS A 541 -38.28 -0.50 -19.70
C LYS A 541 -37.53 -0.26 -18.40
N TRP A 542 -37.35 1.02 -18.05
CA TRP A 542 -36.99 1.43 -16.69
C TRP A 542 -38.21 1.41 -15.79
N VAL A 543 -38.07 0.85 -14.58
CA VAL A 543 -39.13 0.87 -13.57
C VAL A 543 -38.77 1.88 -12.49
N MET A 544 -39.51 2.98 -12.43
CA MET A 544 -39.42 3.95 -11.33
C MET A 544 -40.23 3.45 -10.14
N VAL A 545 -39.58 3.39 -8.97
CA VAL A 545 -40.19 2.96 -7.71
C VAL A 545 -39.76 3.85 -6.56
N PHE A 546 -40.65 4.02 -5.58
CA PHE A 546 -40.31 4.65 -4.31
C PHE A 546 -39.45 3.72 -3.45
N ARG A 547 -38.39 4.28 -2.88
CA ARG A 547 -37.40 3.57 -2.06
C ARG A 547 -38.02 2.88 -0.86
N GLY A 548 -38.95 3.56 -0.19
CA GLY A 548 -39.56 3.12 1.07
C GLY A 548 -40.70 2.12 0.91
N MET A 549 -41.70 2.25 1.77
CA MET A 549 -42.97 1.53 1.71
C MET A 549 -44.11 2.54 1.96
N PRO A 550 -45.37 2.20 1.66
CA PRO A 550 -46.50 3.10 1.90
C PRO A 550 -46.49 3.69 3.31
N GLY A 551 -46.67 5.01 3.43
CA GLY A 551 -46.57 5.73 4.69
C GLY A 551 -47.78 5.55 5.62
N ASP A 552 -48.99 5.56 5.04
CA ASP A 552 -50.29 5.68 5.72
C ASP A 552 -50.95 4.31 5.95
N ILE A 553 -50.18 3.38 6.48
CA ILE A 553 -50.61 1.99 6.75
C ILE A 553 -50.53 1.63 8.23
N ALA A 554 -51.40 0.69 8.64
CA ALA A 554 -51.41 0.14 9.99
C ALA A 554 -50.06 -0.53 10.34
N PRO A 555 -49.62 -0.52 11.62
CA PRO A 555 -48.34 -1.11 12.04
C PRO A 555 -48.16 -2.57 11.62
N GLU A 556 -49.22 -3.38 11.65
CA GLU A 556 -49.21 -4.79 11.27
C GLU A 556 -48.94 -4.94 9.76
N ARG A 557 -49.61 -4.10 8.95
CA ARG A 557 -49.39 -4.04 7.50
C ARG A 557 -47.97 -3.60 7.17
N ARG A 558 -47.45 -2.63 7.90
CA ARG A 558 -46.06 -2.16 7.78
C ARG A 558 -45.07 -3.28 8.07
N GLN A 559 -45.26 -4.03 9.16
CA GLN A 559 -44.39 -5.15 9.53
C GLN A 559 -44.42 -6.27 8.47
N PHE A 560 -45.59 -6.53 7.90
CA PHE A 560 -45.75 -7.49 6.81
C PHE A 560 -45.01 -7.06 5.53
N LEU A 561 -45.25 -5.83 5.05
CA LEU A 561 -44.64 -5.31 3.83
C LEU A 561 -43.12 -5.08 3.96
N ALA A 562 -42.61 -4.82 5.17
CA ALA A 562 -41.19 -4.64 5.42
C ALA A 562 -40.33 -5.81 4.90
N ARG A 563 -40.85 -7.04 4.96
CA ARG A 563 -40.17 -8.25 4.45
C ARG A 563 -39.93 -8.24 2.94
N TYR A 564 -40.71 -7.46 2.20
CA TYR A 564 -40.71 -7.37 0.74
C TYR A 564 -40.29 -5.98 0.24
N SER A 565 -39.89 -5.08 1.14
CA SER A 565 -39.57 -3.68 0.82
C SER A 565 -38.08 -3.43 0.57
N GLY A 566 -37.23 -4.45 0.72
CA GLY A 566 -35.79 -4.34 0.49
C GLY A 566 -35.45 -3.97 -0.95
N GLN A 567 -34.46 -3.08 -1.13
CA GLN A 567 -34.06 -2.58 -2.46
C GLN A 567 -33.68 -3.70 -3.44
N ARG A 568 -32.93 -4.71 -2.97
CA ARG A 568 -32.56 -5.88 -3.77
C ARG A 568 -33.79 -6.70 -4.19
N TYR A 569 -34.73 -6.91 -3.27
CA TYR A 569 -35.95 -7.65 -3.57
C TYR A 569 -36.75 -6.95 -4.67
N LYS A 570 -36.94 -5.63 -4.56
CA LYS A 570 -37.62 -4.83 -5.60
C LYS A 570 -36.90 -4.88 -6.95
N ALA A 571 -35.57 -4.77 -6.94
CA ALA A 571 -34.77 -4.88 -8.16
C ALA A 571 -34.85 -6.27 -8.81
N MET A 572 -34.82 -7.33 -8.00
CA MET A 572 -35.02 -8.72 -8.44
C MET A 572 -36.40 -8.92 -9.07
N VAL A 573 -37.45 -8.43 -8.41
CA VAL A 573 -38.84 -8.50 -8.90
C VAL A 573 -39.00 -7.82 -10.26
N ALA A 574 -38.43 -6.63 -10.44
CA ALA A 574 -38.45 -5.91 -11.71
C ALA A 574 -37.67 -6.66 -12.80
N ARG A 575 -36.48 -7.19 -12.46
CA ARG A 575 -35.66 -8.00 -13.36
C ARG A 575 -36.38 -9.25 -13.83
N ASP A 576 -37.00 -10.00 -12.92
CA ASP A 576 -37.66 -11.26 -13.25
C ASP A 576 -38.88 -11.04 -14.17
N ARG A 577 -39.41 -9.81 -14.20
CA ARG A 577 -40.44 -9.35 -15.13
C ARG A 577 -39.89 -8.73 -16.42
N GLY A 578 -38.57 -8.72 -16.61
CA GLY A 578 -37.90 -8.31 -17.84
C GLY A 578 -37.56 -6.82 -17.94
N ALA A 579 -37.55 -6.07 -16.85
CA ALA A 579 -37.12 -4.67 -16.86
C ALA A 579 -35.63 -4.51 -17.27
N LYS A 580 -35.29 -3.37 -17.89
CA LYS A 580 -33.89 -2.99 -18.20
C LYS A 580 -33.16 -2.44 -16.99
N GLY A 581 -33.89 -1.75 -16.12
CA GLY A 581 -33.33 -1.09 -14.97
C GLY A 581 -34.39 -0.65 -13.96
N VAL A 582 -33.94 -0.30 -12.76
CA VAL A 582 -34.78 0.27 -11.70
C VAL A 582 -34.27 1.65 -11.31
N ILE A 583 -35.19 2.60 -11.18
CA ILE A 583 -34.94 3.97 -10.71
C ILE A 583 -35.58 4.12 -9.33
N PHE A 584 -34.76 4.22 -8.30
CA PHE A 584 -35.22 4.52 -6.95
C PHE A 584 -35.38 6.03 -6.73
N VAL A 585 -36.52 6.39 -6.16
CA VAL A 585 -36.86 7.76 -5.77
C VAL A 585 -37.21 7.75 -4.28
N SER A 586 -36.68 8.69 -3.50
CA SER A 586 -37.02 8.78 -2.08
C SER A 586 -38.44 9.32 -1.89
N GLY A 587 -38.79 10.37 -2.62
CA GLY A 587 -40.12 10.96 -2.66
C GLY A 587 -40.28 12.10 -1.64
N PRO A 588 -41.07 13.13 -1.98
CA PRO A 588 -41.15 14.39 -1.25
C PRO A 588 -41.90 14.33 0.09
N THR A 589 -42.51 13.19 0.45
CA THR A 589 -43.08 12.93 1.78
C THR A 589 -42.18 12.03 2.65
N SER A 590 -41.04 11.56 2.11
CA SER A 590 -40.18 10.62 2.82
C SER A 590 -39.40 11.28 3.96
N GLN A 591 -39.07 10.47 4.97
CA GLN A 591 -38.25 10.87 6.11
C GLN A 591 -36.79 10.41 5.95
N PHE A 592 -36.36 10.10 4.72
CA PHE A 592 -34.98 9.68 4.48
C PHE A 592 -34.03 10.86 4.69
N ARG A 593 -32.91 10.61 5.39
CA ARG A 593 -31.88 11.62 5.65
C ARG A 593 -31.18 12.13 4.38
N SER A 594 -31.19 11.33 3.32
CA SER A 594 -30.62 11.66 2.01
C SER A 594 -31.54 11.14 0.92
N GLU A 595 -31.81 12.00 -0.07
CA GLU A 595 -32.63 11.64 -1.23
C GLU A 595 -31.97 10.54 -2.07
N LEU A 596 -30.66 10.59 -2.23
CA LEU A 596 -29.89 9.57 -2.96
C LEU A 596 -29.53 8.40 -2.04
N ILE A 597 -29.68 7.18 -2.56
CA ILE A 597 -29.14 5.99 -1.89
C ILE A 597 -27.61 6.13 -1.81
N PRO A 598 -26.99 6.00 -0.62
CA PRO A 598 -25.53 6.02 -0.49
C PRO A 598 -24.89 4.90 -1.31
N LEU A 599 -23.76 5.18 -1.95
CA LEU A 599 -22.92 4.12 -2.52
C LEU A 599 -22.17 3.49 -1.34
N ALA A 600 -22.78 2.47 -0.75
CA ALA A 600 -22.24 1.71 0.36
C ALA A 600 -22.66 0.25 0.20
N MET A 601 -21.80 -0.66 0.64
CA MET A 601 -22.12 -2.08 0.65
C MET A 601 -23.27 -2.38 1.60
N ASP A 602 -24.11 -3.35 1.23
CA ASP A 602 -25.25 -3.82 2.04
C ASP A 602 -24.99 -5.17 2.74
N GLY A 603 -23.72 -5.58 2.82
CA GLY A 603 -23.31 -6.85 3.44
C GLY A 603 -23.47 -8.09 2.55
N THR A 604 -24.02 -7.97 1.35
CA THR A 604 -24.20 -9.10 0.42
C THR A 604 -23.14 -9.08 -0.69
N LEU A 605 -22.36 -10.16 -0.80
CA LEU A 605 -21.37 -10.35 -1.86
C LEU A 605 -22.05 -10.80 -3.16
N GLY A 606 -22.56 -9.84 -3.94
CA GLY A 606 -23.11 -10.12 -5.27
C GLY A 606 -23.74 -8.91 -5.94
N GLY A 607 -23.34 -8.62 -7.18
CA GLY A 607 -24.03 -7.65 -8.05
C GLY A 607 -25.42 -8.14 -8.44
N SER A 608 -26.29 -7.20 -8.78
CA SER A 608 -27.55 -7.46 -9.46
C SER A 608 -27.28 -7.56 -10.96
N SER A 609 -28.00 -8.45 -11.64
CA SER A 609 -27.94 -8.56 -13.10
C SER A 609 -28.81 -7.53 -13.83
N ILE A 610 -29.33 -6.52 -13.12
CA ILE A 610 -30.09 -5.39 -13.65
C ILE A 610 -29.46 -4.07 -13.21
N ALA A 611 -29.55 -3.02 -14.04
CA ALA A 611 -29.06 -1.69 -13.68
C ALA A 611 -29.97 -1.03 -12.64
N VAL A 612 -29.38 -0.37 -11.65
CA VAL A 612 -30.10 0.22 -10.53
C VAL A 612 -29.49 1.57 -10.19
N ILE A 613 -30.30 2.62 -10.30
CA ILE A 613 -29.91 3.99 -9.96
C ILE A 613 -30.86 4.58 -8.93
N SER A 614 -30.36 5.53 -8.16
CA SER A 614 -31.15 6.43 -7.33
C SER A 614 -31.09 7.82 -7.94
N VAL A 615 -32.21 8.53 -7.97
CA VAL A 615 -32.29 9.91 -8.45
C VAL A 615 -32.87 10.82 -7.37
N ALA A 616 -32.48 12.10 -7.39
CA ALA A 616 -33.03 13.12 -6.52
C ALA A 616 -34.49 13.43 -6.93
N ASP A 617 -35.28 13.94 -6.00
CA ASP A 617 -36.70 14.20 -6.22
C ASP A 617 -36.91 15.21 -7.37
N ALA A 618 -35.99 16.15 -7.55
CA ALA A 618 -36.00 17.11 -8.66
C ALA A 618 -35.85 16.45 -10.04
N VAL A 619 -35.12 15.32 -10.15
CA VAL A 619 -34.99 14.55 -11.38
C VAL A 619 -36.25 13.71 -11.59
N ALA A 620 -36.75 13.09 -10.53
CA ALA A 620 -38.00 12.33 -10.59
C ALA A 620 -39.20 13.20 -10.99
N GLU A 621 -39.24 14.47 -10.58
CA GLU A 621 -40.25 15.45 -11.02
C GLU A 621 -40.19 15.67 -12.55
N VAL A 622 -39.00 15.59 -13.16
CA VAL A 622 -38.86 15.62 -14.63
C VAL A 622 -39.42 14.36 -15.26
N LEU A 623 -39.17 13.19 -14.66
CA LEU A 623 -39.67 11.89 -15.17
C LEU A 623 -41.21 11.86 -15.20
N VAL A 624 -41.87 12.36 -14.17
CA VAL A 624 -43.33 12.25 -14.05
C VAL A 624 -44.10 13.35 -14.76
N ARG A 625 -43.45 14.43 -15.18
CA ARG A 625 -44.09 15.62 -15.76
C ARG A 625 -45.06 15.30 -16.89
N GLY A 626 -44.71 14.38 -17.79
CA GLY A 626 -45.55 13.98 -18.92
C GLY A 626 -46.88 13.34 -18.51
N SER A 627 -46.97 12.79 -17.29
CA SER A 627 -48.21 12.18 -16.78
C SER A 627 -49.28 13.20 -16.37
N GLY A 628 -48.93 14.49 -16.28
CA GLY A 628 -49.81 15.54 -15.77
C GLY A 628 -49.97 15.55 -14.24
N ARG A 629 -49.21 14.71 -13.52
CA ARG A 629 -49.19 14.60 -12.07
C ARG A 629 -47.82 14.99 -11.52
N THR A 630 -47.78 15.58 -10.34
CA THR A 630 -46.54 15.86 -9.59
C THR A 630 -46.04 14.62 -8.85
N LEU A 631 -44.75 14.56 -8.50
CA LEU A 631 -44.20 13.44 -7.75
C LEU A 631 -44.89 13.27 -6.39
N ARG A 632 -45.27 14.37 -5.74
CA ARG A 632 -46.02 14.38 -4.48
C ARG A 632 -47.40 13.75 -4.64
N GLU A 633 -48.17 14.15 -5.66
CA GLU A 633 -49.49 13.56 -5.92
C GLU A 633 -49.42 12.07 -6.25
N ILE A 634 -48.35 11.64 -6.93
CA ILE A 634 -48.10 10.22 -7.18
C ILE A 634 -47.79 9.50 -5.87
N GLN A 635 -46.87 10.01 -5.05
CA GLN A 635 -46.52 9.36 -3.78
C GLN A 635 -47.71 9.23 -2.83
N THR A 636 -48.48 10.32 -2.65
CA THR A 636 -49.66 10.34 -1.78
C THR A 636 -50.72 9.31 -2.20
N GLU A 637 -50.89 9.05 -3.51
CA GLU A 637 -51.80 8.00 -3.97
C GLU A 637 -51.34 6.62 -3.52
N PHE A 638 -50.06 6.30 -3.65
CA PHE A 638 -49.52 5.00 -3.26
C PHE A 638 -49.32 4.82 -1.75
N ASP A 639 -49.44 5.88 -0.94
CA ASP A 639 -49.16 5.86 0.50
C ASP A 639 -50.22 5.15 1.35
N ASP A 640 -51.44 4.95 0.83
CA ASP A 640 -52.54 4.28 1.54
C ASP A 640 -52.36 2.75 1.69
N GLY A 641 -51.34 2.18 1.03
CA GLY A 641 -51.02 0.76 1.07
C GLY A 641 -52.01 -0.16 0.36
N GLN A 642 -52.93 0.38 -0.44
CA GLN A 642 -53.83 -0.38 -1.28
C GLN A 642 -53.20 -0.73 -2.64
N PRO A 643 -53.70 -1.76 -3.34
CA PRO A 643 -53.25 -2.06 -4.70
C PRO A 643 -53.65 -0.93 -5.67
N HIS A 644 -52.65 -0.22 -6.18
CA HIS A 644 -52.81 0.79 -7.23
C HIS A 644 -52.16 0.31 -8.52
N MET A 645 -52.78 0.63 -9.65
CA MET A 645 -52.21 0.29 -10.95
C MET A 645 -50.98 1.16 -11.25
N GLY A 646 -49.88 0.53 -11.63
CA GLY A 646 -48.77 1.23 -12.23
C GLY A 646 -49.15 1.86 -13.57
N PHE A 647 -48.34 2.80 -14.05
CA PHE A 647 -48.62 3.52 -15.30
C PHE A 647 -47.34 3.89 -16.06
N ALA A 648 -47.47 4.06 -17.37
CA ALA A 648 -46.37 4.54 -18.19
C ALA A 648 -46.13 6.05 -17.98
N LEU A 649 -44.87 6.47 -18.01
CA LEU A 649 -44.50 7.88 -18.01
C LEU A 649 -44.29 8.30 -19.48
N PRO A 650 -45.19 9.11 -20.07
CA PRO A 650 -45.09 9.46 -21.47
C PRO A 650 -43.95 10.46 -21.73
N ASP A 651 -43.46 10.46 -22.96
CA ASP A 651 -42.48 11.43 -23.48
C ASP A 651 -41.16 11.53 -22.70
N VAL A 652 -40.77 10.45 -21.99
CA VAL A 652 -39.51 10.40 -21.26
C VAL A 652 -38.75 9.10 -21.51
N THR A 653 -37.45 9.25 -21.78
CA THR A 653 -36.50 8.14 -21.88
C THR A 653 -35.28 8.40 -21.01
N VAL A 654 -34.71 7.34 -20.46
CA VAL A 654 -33.51 7.39 -19.62
C VAL A 654 -32.41 6.55 -20.22
N SER A 655 -31.22 7.12 -20.35
CA SER A 655 -29.98 6.41 -20.70
C SER A 655 -28.93 6.64 -19.62
N VAL A 656 -28.10 5.64 -19.34
CA VAL A 656 -27.11 5.71 -18.27
C VAL A 656 -25.87 4.90 -18.63
N ASP A 657 -24.70 5.39 -18.21
CA ASP A 657 -23.47 4.63 -18.08
C ASP A 657 -23.19 4.44 -16.58
N ILE A 658 -23.07 3.18 -16.15
CA ILE A 658 -22.81 2.83 -14.76
C ILE A 658 -21.42 2.19 -14.67
N ASP A 659 -20.58 2.76 -13.82
CA ASP A 659 -19.20 2.36 -13.59
C ASP A 659 -18.90 2.39 -12.08
N ILE A 660 -18.66 1.23 -11.47
CA ILE A 660 -18.49 1.08 -10.02
C ILE A 660 -17.19 0.34 -9.75
N ASP A 661 -16.26 1.02 -9.07
CA ASP A 661 -14.96 0.46 -8.71
C ASP A 661 -15.01 -0.17 -7.31
N PRO A 662 -14.87 -1.50 -7.18
CA PRO A 662 -14.74 -2.14 -5.88
C PRO A 662 -13.37 -1.82 -5.26
N VAL A 663 -13.37 -1.43 -3.98
CA VAL A 663 -12.15 -1.32 -3.18
C VAL A 663 -11.94 -2.64 -2.47
N THR A 664 -10.85 -3.33 -2.81
CA THR A 664 -10.49 -4.60 -2.17
C THR A 664 -9.64 -4.37 -0.93
N SER A 665 -9.97 -5.07 0.16
CA SER A 665 -9.12 -5.20 1.35
C SER A 665 -8.86 -6.67 1.67
N ARG A 666 -7.92 -6.91 2.59
CA ARG A 666 -7.59 -8.24 3.09
C ARG A 666 -8.04 -8.41 4.53
N GLY A 667 -8.88 -9.41 4.77
CA GLY A 667 -9.19 -9.92 6.09
C GLY A 667 -8.42 -11.21 6.36
N ARG A 668 -8.54 -11.76 7.57
CA ARG A 668 -7.98 -13.07 7.89
C ARG A 668 -8.85 -13.88 8.84
N ASN A 669 -8.86 -15.19 8.60
CA ASN A 669 -9.43 -16.17 9.51
C ASN A 669 -8.34 -16.71 10.44
N VAL A 670 -8.75 -17.24 11.59
CA VAL A 670 -7.89 -18.08 12.44
C VAL A 670 -8.25 -19.55 12.22
N LEU A 671 -7.29 -20.35 11.77
CA LEU A 671 -7.43 -21.78 11.53
C LEU A 671 -6.49 -22.56 12.45
N ALA A 672 -7.09 -23.37 13.32
CA ALA A 672 -6.39 -24.29 14.20
C ALA A 672 -7.01 -25.68 14.10
N ARG A 673 -6.22 -26.72 14.36
CA ARG A 673 -6.66 -28.12 14.38
C ARG A 673 -6.28 -28.79 15.69
N LEU A 674 -7.20 -29.57 16.23
CA LEU A 674 -6.95 -30.49 17.34
C LEU A 674 -6.81 -31.91 16.78
N PRO A 675 -5.62 -32.55 16.85
CA PRO A 675 -5.45 -33.91 16.36
C PRO A 675 -6.19 -34.92 17.24
N ALA A 676 -6.95 -35.83 16.62
CA ALA A 676 -7.54 -36.98 17.30
C ALA A 676 -6.48 -38.11 17.43
N GLY A 677 -5.62 -38.03 18.45
CA GLY A 677 -4.57 -39.02 18.75
C GLY A 677 -3.18 -38.69 18.19
N ASP A 678 -2.23 -39.62 18.32
CA ASP A 678 -0.78 -39.44 18.01
C ASP A 678 -0.44 -39.43 16.51
N ALA A 679 -1.44 -39.44 15.62
CA ALA A 679 -1.20 -39.50 14.18
C ALA A 679 -0.95 -38.10 13.60
N ALA A 680 0.24 -37.88 13.04
CA ALA A 680 0.60 -36.65 12.33
C ALA A 680 -0.21 -36.40 11.03
N ALA A 681 -0.90 -37.43 10.52
CA ALA A 681 -1.72 -37.35 9.32
C ALA A 681 -3.20 -37.05 9.67
N PRO A 682 -3.86 -36.11 8.98
CA PRO A 682 -5.25 -35.78 9.27
C PRO A 682 -6.16 -37.00 9.00
N PRO A 683 -7.09 -37.34 9.92
CA PRO A 683 -8.07 -38.40 9.67
C PRO A 683 -8.97 -38.05 8.47
N ARG A 684 -9.58 -39.06 7.86
CA ARG A 684 -10.47 -38.92 6.68
C ARG A 684 -11.74 -38.09 6.94
N GLU A 685 -12.07 -37.82 8.20
CA GLU A 685 -13.27 -37.10 8.62
C GLU A 685 -12.86 -35.96 9.56
N MET A 686 -13.32 -34.74 9.27
CA MET A 686 -13.03 -33.54 10.06
C MET A 686 -14.34 -32.97 10.59
N VAL A 687 -14.33 -32.52 11.85
CA VAL A 687 -15.39 -31.67 12.41
C VAL A 687 -14.89 -30.24 12.37
N VAL A 688 -15.59 -29.38 11.63
CA VAL A 688 -15.28 -27.95 11.55
C VAL A 688 -16.21 -27.20 12.51
N VAL A 689 -15.64 -26.47 13.45
CA VAL A 689 -16.37 -25.57 14.36
C VAL A 689 -16.00 -24.15 13.96
N GLY A 690 -17.01 -23.33 13.64
CA GLY A 690 -16.84 -21.93 13.25
C GLY A 690 -17.46 -20.98 14.26
N ALA A 691 -16.85 -19.81 14.41
CA ALA A 691 -17.37 -18.68 15.17
C ALA A 691 -16.91 -17.38 14.49
N HIS A 692 -17.68 -16.30 14.68
CA HIS A 692 -17.31 -14.98 14.18
C HIS A 692 -16.47 -14.24 15.23
N ILE A 693 -15.45 -13.53 14.78
CA ILE A 693 -14.56 -12.71 15.62
C ILE A 693 -14.64 -11.23 15.24
N ASP A 694 -14.88 -11.00 13.95
CA ASP A 694 -15.06 -9.70 13.33
C ASP A 694 -16.33 -9.03 13.83
N HIS A 695 -16.33 -7.71 13.70
CA HIS A 695 -17.38 -6.85 14.22
C HIS A 695 -17.55 -5.59 13.35
N LEU A 696 -18.43 -4.66 13.71
CA LEU A 696 -18.81 -3.48 12.92
C LEU A 696 -17.81 -2.32 12.96
N GLY A 697 -16.71 -2.43 13.70
CA GLY A 697 -15.69 -1.39 13.80
C GLY A 697 -16.20 -0.14 14.48
N GLN A 698 -16.07 0.99 13.79
CA GLN A 698 -16.60 2.29 14.22
C GLN A 698 -18.01 2.59 13.66
N GLY A 699 -18.67 1.59 13.05
CA GLY A 699 -20.06 1.74 12.58
C GLY A 699 -20.20 2.64 11.34
N ALA A 700 -19.15 2.78 10.54
CA ALA A 700 -19.17 3.62 9.33
C ALA A 700 -19.99 3.01 8.17
N GLY A 701 -20.23 1.69 8.19
CA GLY A 701 -20.98 0.95 7.17
C GLY A 701 -22.49 0.83 7.45
N GLY A 702 -23.27 0.50 6.41
CA GLY A 702 -24.71 0.25 6.51
C GLY A 702 -24.99 -1.09 7.22
N GLY A 703 -25.39 -1.05 8.48
CA GLY A 703 -25.68 -2.24 9.30
C GLY A 703 -25.66 -2.00 10.81
N SER A 704 -25.04 -0.90 11.26
CA SER A 704 -25.03 -0.47 12.66
C SER A 704 -26.40 0.00 13.17
N LEU A 705 -26.79 -0.41 14.39
CA LEU A 705 -27.97 0.09 15.10
C LEU A 705 -27.66 1.33 15.97
N ALA A 706 -26.46 1.88 15.88
CA ALA A 706 -26.02 3.02 16.69
C ALA A 706 -26.92 4.26 16.51
N ARG A 707 -27.18 4.94 17.62
CA ARG A 707 -27.87 6.24 17.63
C ARG A 707 -26.97 7.33 17.06
N GLU A 708 -27.56 8.47 16.72
CA GLU A 708 -26.85 9.59 16.10
C GLU A 708 -25.68 10.13 16.95
N GLU A 709 -25.84 10.09 18.26
CA GLU A 709 -24.83 10.49 19.24
C GLU A 709 -23.66 9.50 19.38
N GLU A 710 -23.85 8.25 18.92
CA GLU A 710 -22.91 7.14 19.05
C GLU A 710 -22.11 6.90 17.76
N ARG A 711 -22.38 7.69 16.71
CA ARG A 711 -21.81 7.51 15.37
C ARG A 711 -20.31 7.80 15.35
N GLY A 712 -19.54 6.89 14.77
CA GLY A 712 -18.07 6.93 14.80
C GLY A 712 -17.47 6.41 16.12
N GLY A 713 -18.32 6.01 17.08
CA GLY A 713 -17.92 5.30 18.28
C GLY A 713 -17.54 3.85 18.00
N ILE A 714 -16.76 3.26 18.89
CA ILE A 714 -16.33 1.86 18.78
C ILE A 714 -17.49 0.93 19.13
N HIS A 715 -17.89 0.08 18.18
CA HIS A 715 -18.79 -1.02 18.43
C HIS A 715 -18.05 -2.17 19.11
N ARG A 716 -18.39 -2.48 20.36
CA ARG A 716 -17.68 -3.48 21.16
C ARG A 716 -18.25 -4.90 21.00
N GLY A 717 -19.55 -5.04 20.77
CA GLY A 717 -20.29 -6.31 20.69
C GLY A 717 -21.34 -6.34 19.58
N ALA A 718 -21.74 -7.54 19.11
CA ALA A 718 -22.56 -7.81 17.90
C ALA A 718 -23.87 -6.99 17.85
N ASP A 719 -24.12 -6.26 16.75
CA ASP A 719 -25.48 -5.81 16.37
C ASP A 719 -26.06 -6.83 15.36
N ASP A 720 -26.01 -8.12 15.69
CA ASP A 720 -26.61 -9.17 14.87
C ASP A 720 -27.65 -9.97 15.66
N ASN A 721 -28.32 -10.90 14.97
CA ASN A 721 -29.33 -11.80 15.50
C ASN A 721 -28.77 -12.85 16.49
N ALA A 722 -27.50 -12.76 16.88
CA ALA A 722 -26.88 -13.51 17.98
C ALA A 722 -26.55 -12.62 19.20
N SER A 723 -26.97 -11.35 19.22
CA SER A 723 -26.92 -10.51 20.42
C SER A 723 -27.98 -10.93 21.46
N GLY A 724 -27.50 -11.58 22.51
CA GLY A 724 -28.19 -11.67 23.80
C GLY A 724 -27.69 -10.58 24.74
#